data_AF-A0A7J9CR51-F1
#
_entry.id   AF-A0A7J9CR51-F1
#
_cell.length_a   1.000
_cell.length_b   1.000
_cell.length_c   1.000
_cell.angle_alpha   90.00
_cell.angle_beta   90.00
_cell.angle_gamma   90.00
#
_symmetry.space_group_name_H-M   'P 1'
#
loop_
_entity.id
_entity.type
_entity.pdbx_description
1 polymer ?
#
loop_
_entity_poly.entity_id
_entity_poly.type
_entity_poly.pdbx_seq_one_letter_code
_entity_poly.pdbx_strand_id
1 'polypeptide(L)'
;MRTVSAKLKHIGTSLSSSSRPYSLTPLASSHGKPRNPPLPTLLNEFVNFCYQRDLPKAMNAMAAMERQGIYADSITYSELIKCCLARNAVEQGKLVHKHVFSNGYQPKTFLINILISMYVKFKLLDEAQALFDQMPERNVVSWTTMISAYANAKLSDKALEFFVLMLREGVLPNMFTFSSVLRACNGLFNVRQLHCGMIKLGLESDVFVRSALIDVFSKLDELKDAICVFNEMETKDLVVWNSIIGGLAQNNDGDEALDQFKRMKRAGFTADQATLTSVLRACTSLALLEVGRQVHVHVLKFDVDLILNNALLDMYCKSGSLEDAKSVFERMVHKDVISWSTMIAGLAQNGFSQEALKLFDLMKASGIKPNYITILGVLFACSHAGLVDDGLYYFRSMKRLYGIDPGREHYGCIIDLLGRAGKVDEAVRLVQEMECEPDAVTWRTLLGACRVHHNVDLAIHAAKQVLKLDPEDAGTYVLLSNIYANSQRWEDVSEIRRQMREKSITKEPGCSWIEVNKQIHAFIVGDTAHPKINEINRRLNQLIHKLMGIGYVPDTNFVLQDLEGEQRDDSLWYHSEKLAIVFGLMSLSNGNVIRIRKNLRICGDCHTFAKLVAKMECRVIVIRDPIRYHHFQNGVCSCGDYW
;
A
#
# COMPACT_ATOMS: atom_id res chain seq x y z
N MET A 1 1.44 -56.30 -8.89
CA MET A 1 0.38 -56.61 -9.88
C MET A 1 0.76 -55.94 -11.21
N ARG A 2 1.58 -56.61 -12.04
CA ARG A 2 1.23 -57.17 -13.38
C ARG A 2 0.61 -56.14 -14.35
N THR A 3 1.41 -55.45 -15.19
CA THR A 3 1.75 -55.71 -16.63
C THR A 3 0.59 -55.81 -17.62
N VAL A 4 0.66 -55.03 -18.73
CA VAL A 4 0.63 -55.38 -20.19
C VAL A 4 0.47 -54.03 -20.95
N SER A 5 1.43 -53.45 -21.68
CA SER A 5 2.20 -53.81 -22.90
C SER A 5 1.46 -53.69 -24.25
N ALA A 6 1.93 -52.69 -25.01
CA ALA A 6 2.01 -52.42 -26.45
C ALA A 6 1.68 -53.51 -27.50
N LYS A 7 1.33 -53.02 -28.72
CA LYS A 7 1.81 -53.37 -30.10
C LYS A 7 0.73 -52.97 -31.14
N LEU A 8 0.96 -52.62 -32.41
CA LEU A 8 2.10 -52.68 -33.35
C LEU A 8 1.83 -51.78 -34.58
N LYS A 9 2.92 -51.25 -35.17
CA LYS A 9 3.07 -50.81 -36.58
C LYS A 9 3.49 -52.00 -37.46
N HIS A 10 3.22 -51.93 -38.76
CA HIS A 10 4.04 -52.37 -39.94
C HIS A 10 3.11 -52.39 -41.19
N ILE A 11 3.48 -52.23 -42.47
CA ILE A 11 4.69 -51.96 -43.28
C ILE A 11 4.23 -51.61 -44.72
N GLY A 12 5.04 -50.86 -45.48
CA GLY A 12 5.20 -50.99 -46.95
C GLY A 12 4.83 -49.74 -47.78
N THR A 13 5.74 -48.85 -48.24
CA THR A 13 6.68 -48.92 -49.40
C THR A 13 6.02 -49.50 -50.66
N SER A 14 6.04 -48.93 -51.87
CA SER A 14 6.90 -47.97 -52.59
C SER A 14 6.25 -47.80 -53.98
N LEU A 15 6.33 -46.67 -54.69
CA LEU A 15 7.19 -46.51 -55.86
C LEU A 15 6.95 -45.15 -56.54
N SER A 16 7.96 -44.77 -57.28
CA SER A 16 8.34 -43.47 -57.81
C SER A 16 7.67 -43.03 -59.11
N SER A 17 7.85 -41.73 -59.38
CA SER A 17 8.19 -41.11 -60.68
C SER A 17 7.15 -41.11 -61.81
N SER A 18 6.74 -39.92 -62.24
CA SER A 18 7.22 -39.23 -63.45
C SER A 18 6.19 -38.17 -63.89
N SER A 19 6.58 -36.89 -63.87
CA SER A 19 6.83 -36.03 -65.06
C SER A 19 5.61 -35.22 -65.54
N ARG A 20 5.54 -33.95 -65.08
CA ARG A 20 5.73 -32.68 -65.85
C ARG A 20 4.97 -32.48 -67.21
N PRO A 21 4.85 -31.24 -67.73
CA PRO A 21 3.94 -30.16 -67.32
C PRO A 21 3.24 -29.49 -68.53
N TYR A 22 2.02 -28.95 -68.46
CA TYR A 22 1.61 -27.94 -69.46
C TYR A 22 0.75 -26.84 -68.86
N SER A 23 1.33 -25.65 -68.89
CA SER A 23 0.71 -24.33 -68.82
C SER A 23 -0.36 -24.15 -69.89
N LEU A 24 -1.41 -23.38 -69.57
CA LEU A 24 -1.96 -22.29 -70.38
C LEU A 24 -3.06 -21.58 -69.58
N THR A 25 -2.80 -20.34 -69.18
CA THR A 25 -3.81 -19.29 -68.95
C THR A 25 -4.24 -18.71 -70.31
N PRO A 26 -5.17 -17.75 -70.40
CA PRO A 26 -6.44 -17.52 -69.68
C PRO A 26 -7.60 -17.31 -70.69
N LEU A 27 -8.86 -17.20 -70.24
CA LEU A 27 -9.89 -16.43 -70.97
C LEU A 27 -11.02 -15.98 -70.06
N ALA A 28 -11.51 -14.79 -70.39
CA ALA A 28 -12.20 -13.87 -69.53
C ALA A 28 -13.71 -14.12 -69.40
N SER A 29 -14.23 -13.55 -68.31
CA SER A 29 -15.53 -12.88 -68.18
C SER A 29 -16.80 -13.63 -68.57
N SER A 30 -17.62 -13.90 -67.56
CA SER A 30 -19.04 -13.53 -67.64
C SER A 30 -19.59 -13.20 -66.26
N HIS A 31 -20.06 -11.98 -66.11
CA HIS A 31 -20.84 -11.49 -64.99
C HIS A 31 -21.99 -12.45 -64.63
N GLY A 32 -21.84 -13.16 -63.52
CA GLY A 32 -22.93 -13.81 -62.81
C GLY A 32 -23.28 -13.00 -61.57
N LYS A 33 -24.52 -12.53 -61.47
CA LYS A 33 -25.11 -12.00 -60.22
C LYS A 33 -24.73 -12.93 -59.05
N PRO A 34 -24.40 -12.44 -57.84
CA PRO A 34 -24.14 -13.32 -56.72
C PRO A 34 -25.39 -14.14 -56.45
N ARG A 35 -25.33 -15.45 -56.70
CA ARG A 35 -26.35 -16.40 -56.26
C ARG A 35 -26.32 -16.39 -54.74
N ASN A 36 -27.42 -15.99 -54.10
CA ASN A 36 -27.57 -16.14 -52.66
C ASN A 36 -27.34 -17.62 -52.30
N PRO A 37 -26.46 -17.92 -51.32
CA PRO A 37 -26.25 -19.29 -50.87
C PRO A 37 -27.57 -19.87 -50.32
N PRO A 38 -27.82 -21.19 -50.45
CA PRO A 38 -29.02 -21.80 -49.91
C PRO A 38 -29.12 -21.59 -48.39
N LEU A 39 -30.36 -21.47 -47.87
CA LEU A 39 -30.67 -21.18 -46.45
C LEU A 39 -29.81 -21.95 -45.42
N PRO A 40 -29.59 -23.28 -45.55
CA PRO A 40 -28.77 -24.05 -44.59
C PRO A 40 -27.27 -23.74 -44.66
N THR A 41 -26.77 -23.27 -45.81
CA THR A 41 -25.34 -23.03 -46.04
C THR A 41 -24.88 -21.76 -45.34
N LEU A 42 -25.68 -20.68 -45.42
CA LEU A 42 -25.34 -19.39 -44.81
C LEU A 42 -25.31 -19.45 -43.27
N LEU A 43 -26.27 -20.17 -42.66
CA LEU A 43 -26.31 -20.36 -41.21
C LEU A 43 -25.11 -21.19 -40.72
N ASN A 44 -24.75 -22.26 -41.43
CA ASN A 44 -23.60 -23.09 -41.07
C ASN A 44 -22.26 -22.33 -41.23
N GLU A 45 -22.12 -21.49 -42.26
CA GLU A 45 -20.97 -20.61 -42.42
C GLU A 45 -20.87 -19.60 -41.28
N PHE A 46 -21.98 -18.95 -40.90
CA PHE A 46 -22.03 -18.03 -39.76
C PHE A 46 -21.60 -18.71 -38.46
N VAL A 47 -22.18 -19.88 -38.16
CA VAL A 47 -21.82 -20.69 -36.98
C VAL A 47 -20.33 -20.99 -36.97
N ASN A 48 -19.78 -21.48 -38.08
CA ASN A 48 -18.36 -21.79 -38.20
C ASN A 48 -17.47 -20.55 -37.98
N PHE A 49 -17.83 -19.38 -38.55
CA PHE A 49 -17.06 -18.15 -38.34
C PHE A 49 -17.11 -17.65 -36.89
N CYS A 50 -18.25 -17.79 -36.21
CA CYS A 50 -18.37 -17.49 -34.78
C CYS A 50 -17.45 -18.37 -33.93
N TYR A 51 -17.45 -19.69 -34.16
CA TYR A 51 -16.58 -20.63 -33.42
C TYR A 51 -15.08 -20.47 -33.78
N GLN A 52 -14.76 -20.05 -34.99
CA GLN A 52 -13.40 -19.71 -35.41
C GLN A 52 -12.94 -18.31 -34.92
N ARG A 53 -13.83 -17.53 -34.29
CA ARG A 53 -13.59 -16.15 -33.84
C ARG A 53 -13.14 -15.18 -34.94
N ASP A 54 -13.61 -15.44 -36.17
CA ASP A 54 -13.39 -14.57 -37.34
C ASP A 54 -14.48 -13.50 -37.40
N LEU A 55 -14.30 -12.42 -36.62
CA LEU A 55 -15.30 -11.35 -36.47
C LEU A 55 -15.72 -10.73 -37.83
N PRO A 56 -14.81 -10.33 -38.74
CA PRO A 56 -15.22 -9.74 -40.02
C PRO A 56 -16.11 -10.65 -40.86
N LYS A 57 -15.76 -11.95 -40.97
CA LYS A 57 -16.57 -12.90 -41.75
C LYS A 57 -17.90 -13.20 -41.07
N ALA A 58 -17.92 -13.33 -39.75
CA ALA A 58 -19.14 -13.53 -38.98
C ALA A 58 -20.10 -12.34 -39.11
N MET A 59 -19.60 -11.10 -39.06
CA MET A 59 -20.42 -9.89 -39.23
C MET A 59 -21.00 -9.77 -40.65
N ASN A 60 -20.20 -10.10 -41.68
CA ASN A 60 -20.68 -10.13 -43.06
C ASN A 60 -21.76 -11.19 -43.29
N ALA A 61 -21.56 -12.39 -42.72
CA ALA A 61 -22.56 -13.46 -42.76
C ALA A 61 -23.85 -13.07 -42.02
N MET A 62 -23.74 -12.41 -40.85
CA MET A 62 -24.90 -11.88 -40.12
C MET A 62 -25.68 -10.82 -40.92
N ALA A 63 -24.98 -9.90 -41.58
CA ALA A 63 -25.62 -8.90 -42.45
C ALA A 63 -26.35 -9.54 -43.65
N ALA A 64 -25.82 -10.65 -44.18
CA ALA A 64 -26.48 -11.44 -45.21
C ALA A 64 -27.69 -12.22 -44.66
N MET A 65 -27.60 -12.73 -43.43
CA MET A 65 -28.71 -13.39 -42.73
C MET A 65 -29.86 -12.43 -42.43
N GLU A 66 -29.57 -11.19 -42.02
CA GLU A 66 -30.58 -10.15 -41.77
C GLU A 66 -31.42 -9.86 -43.02
N ARG A 67 -30.80 -9.77 -44.20
CA ARG A 67 -31.51 -9.57 -45.48
C ARG A 67 -32.45 -10.71 -45.85
N GLN A 68 -32.22 -11.91 -45.31
CA GLN A 68 -33.01 -13.11 -45.57
C GLN A 68 -33.95 -13.46 -44.40
N GLY A 69 -33.96 -12.68 -43.31
CA GLY A 69 -34.76 -12.97 -42.11
C GLY A 69 -34.36 -14.26 -41.38
N ILE A 70 -33.08 -14.66 -41.48
CA ILE A 70 -32.55 -15.87 -40.86
C ILE A 70 -31.91 -15.50 -39.52
N TYR A 71 -32.13 -16.34 -38.50
CA TYR A 71 -31.57 -16.13 -37.17
C TYR A 71 -30.84 -17.37 -36.67
N ALA A 72 -29.73 -17.17 -35.97
CA ALA A 72 -29.03 -18.25 -35.27
C ALA A 72 -29.62 -18.49 -33.87
N ASP A 73 -29.17 -19.58 -33.23
CA ASP A 73 -29.50 -19.85 -31.85
C ASP A 73 -28.76 -18.92 -30.87
N SER A 74 -29.21 -18.90 -29.61
CA SER A 74 -28.64 -18.04 -28.58
C SER A 74 -27.17 -18.35 -28.25
N ILE A 75 -26.71 -19.59 -28.51
CA ILE A 75 -25.34 -20.03 -28.25
C ILE A 75 -24.39 -19.45 -29.30
N THR A 76 -24.80 -19.48 -30.57
CA THR A 76 -24.00 -18.91 -31.67
C THR A 76 -23.83 -17.40 -31.51
N TYR A 77 -24.90 -16.68 -31.16
CA TYR A 77 -24.79 -15.25 -30.85
C TYR A 77 -23.93 -14.98 -29.61
N SER A 78 -23.97 -15.84 -28.59
CA SER A 78 -23.08 -15.74 -27.42
C SER A 78 -21.62 -15.77 -27.82
N GLU A 79 -21.23 -16.69 -28.72
CA GLU A 79 -19.83 -16.78 -29.18
C GLU A 79 -19.41 -15.57 -30.03
N LEU A 80 -20.32 -15.04 -30.85
CA LEU A 80 -20.08 -13.78 -31.57
C LEU A 80 -19.86 -12.60 -30.62
N ILE A 81 -20.70 -12.47 -29.58
CA ILE A 81 -20.58 -11.41 -28.57
C ILE A 81 -19.26 -11.53 -27.80
N LYS A 82 -18.83 -12.74 -27.43
CA LYS A 82 -17.50 -12.96 -26.83
C LYS A 82 -16.38 -12.53 -27.77
N CYS A 83 -16.53 -12.76 -29.07
CA CYS A 83 -15.57 -12.29 -30.08
C CYS A 83 -15.52 -10.75 -30.15
N CYS A 84 -16.67 -10.07 -30.12
CA CYS A 84 -16.75 -8.61 -30.04
C CYS A 84 -16.05 -8.08 -28.77
N LEU A 85 -16.28 -8.71 -27.62
CA LEU A 85 -15.64 -8.36 -26.36
C LEU A 85 -14.12 -8.52 -26.39
N ALA A 86 -13.63 -9.64 -26.93
CA ALA A 86 -12.19 -9.91 -27.03
C ALA A 86 -11.44 -8.89 -27.91
N ARG A 87 -12.13 -8.26 -28.87
CA ARG A 87 -11.56 -7.27 -29.80
C ARG A 87 -11.95 -5.83 -29.46
N ASN A 88 -12.66 -5.61 -28.35
CA ASN A 88 -13.24 -4.32 -27.96
C ASN A 88 -14.06 -3.65 -29.09
N ALA A 89 -14.81 -4.46 -29.85
CA ALA A 89 -15.52 -4.06 -31.06
C ALA A 89 -16.94 -3.57 -30.74
N VAL A 90 -17.04 -2.34 -30.24
CA VAL A 90 -18.30 -1.75 -29.70
C VAL A 90 -19.40 -1.65 -30.77
N GLU A 91 -19.07 -1.11 -31.94
CA GLU A 91 -20.05 -0.88 -33.01
C GLU A 91 -20.59 -2.20 -33.58
N GLN A 92 -19.72 -3.20 -33.73
CA GLN A 92 -20.13 -4.55 -34.13
C GLN A 92 -21.04 -5.18 -33.08
N GLY A 93 -20.77 -5.01 -31.79
CA GLY A 93 -21.67 -5.43 -30.71
C GLY A 93 -23.05 -4.80 -30.79
N LYS A 94 -23.14 -3.50 -31.10
CA LYS A 94 -24.42 -2.79 -31.32
C LYS A 94 -25.18 -3.32 -32.53
N LEU A 95 -24.48 -3.68 -33.61
CA LEU A 95 -25.10 -4.32 -34.77
C LEU A 95 -25.67 -5.70 -34.44
N VAL A 96 -24.97 -6.49 -33.62
CA VAL A 96 -25.49 -7.78 -33.12
C VAL A 96 -26.75 -7.56 -32.28
N HIS A 97 -26.74 -6.58 -31.36
CA HIS A 97 -27.92 -6.21 -30.58
C HIS A 97 -29.10 -5.86 -31.49
N LYS A 98 -28.90 -4.97 -32.47
CA LYS A 98 -29.94 -4.57 -33.44
C LYS A 98 -30.49 -5.76 -34.22
N HIS A 99 -29.62 -6.67 -34.67
CA HIS A 99 -30.03 -7.87 -35.41
C HIS A 99 -30.86 -8.82 -34.53
N VAL A 100 -30.46 -9.03 -33.29
CA VAL A 100 -31.17 -9.90 -32.32
C VAL A 100 -32.56 -9.36 -31.98
N PHE A 101 -32.76 -8.04 -32.02
CA PHE A 101 -34.06 -7.40 -31.75
C PHE A 101 -34.82 -7.00 -33.03
N SER A 102 -34.38 -7.47 -34.20
CA SER A 102 -35.10 -7.23 -35.46
C SER A 102 -36.36 -8.09 -35.57
N ASN A 103 -37.32 -7.64 -36.40
CA ASN A 103 -38.65 -8.23 -36.49
C ASN A 103 -38.59 -9.74 -36.81
N GLY A 104 -39.02 -10.57 -35.85
CA GLY A 104 -39.18 -12.03 -36.03
C GLY A 104 -38.34 -12.90 -35.11
N TYR A 105 -37.36 -12.35 -34.37
CA TYR A 105 -36.61 -13.10 -33.35
C TYR A 105 -37.10 -12.79 -31.94
N GLN A 106 -37.28 -13.83 -31.13
CA GLN A 106 -37.65 -13.71 -29.71
C GLN A 106 -36.46 -14.13 -28.85
N PRO A 107 -35.60 -13.19 -28.42
CA PRO A 107 -34.40 -13.52 -27.67
C PRO A 107 -34.75 -14.09 -26.30
N LYS A 108 -34.18 -15.25 -25.97
CA LYS A 108 -34.29 -15.83 -24.63
C LYS A 108 -33.54 -14.97 -23.61
N THR A 109 -34.00 -14.96 -22.36
CA THR A 109 -33.39 -14.24 -21.22
C THR A 109 -31.87 -14.44 -21.13
N PHE A 110 -31.38 -15.64 -21.43
CA PHE A 110 -29.94 -15.95 -21.50
C PHE A 110 -29.17 -15.03 -22.46
N LEU A 111 -29.67 -14.83 -23.68
CA LEU A 111 -29.00 -14.00 -24.68
C LEU A 111 -29.06 -12.52 -24.32
N ILE A 112 -30.20 -12.07 -23.75
CA ILE A 112 -30.35 -10.70 -23.27
C ILE A 112 -29.36 -10.41 -22.13
N ASN A 113 -29.19 -11.32 -21.18
CA ASN A 113 -28.18 -11.19 -20.11
C ASN A 113 -26.75 -11.09 -20.65
N ILE A 114 -26.43 -11.81 -21.73
CA ILE A 114 -25.12 -11.71 -22.40
C ILE A 114 -24.94 -10.34 -23.06
N LEU A 115 -25.98 -9.79 -23.69
CA LEU A 115 -25.96 -8.45 -24.27
C LEU A 115 -25.82 -7.37 -23.18
N ILE A 116 -26.50 -7.50 -22.03
CA ILE A 116 -26.30 -6.62 -20.87
C ILE A 116 -24.83 -6.69 -20.41
N SER A 117 -24.29 -7.90 -20.22
CA SER A 117 -22.89 -8.10 -19.84
C SER A 117 -21.91 -7.49 -20.87
N MET A 118 -22.25 -7.54 -22.15
CA MET A 118 -21.48 -6.92 -23.21
C MET A 118 -21.42 -5.39 -23.05
N TYR A 119 -22.58 -4.74 -22.88
CA TYR A 119 -22.65 -3.30 -22.66
C TYR A 119 -21.91 -2.86 -21.39
N VAL A 120 -22.06 -3.60 -20.29
CA VAL A 120 -21.32 -3.36 -19.03
C VAL A 120 -19.81 -3.41 -19.27
N LYS A 121 -19.30 -4.41 -19.99
CA LYS A 121 -17.87 -4.54 -20.29
C LYS A 121 -17.35 -3.44 -21.24
N PHE A 122 -18.21 -2.89 -22.10
CA PHE A 122 -17.91 -1.70 -22.91
C PHE A 122 -18.06 -0.39 -22.14
N LYS A 123 -18.40 -0.42 -20.84
CA LYS A 123 -18.66 0.74 -19.99
C LYS A 123 -19.85 1.60 -20.46
N LEU A 124 -20.79 0.98 -21.16
CA LEU A 124 -22.03 1.58 -21.67
C LEU A 124 -23.19 1.21 -20.74
N LEU A 125 -23.22 1.83 -19.56
CA LEU A 125 -24.17 1.45 -18.49
C LEU A 125 -25.61 1.88 -18.80
N ASP A 126 -25.81 3.00 -19.50
CA ASP A 126 -27.15 3.49 -19.84
C ASP A 126 -27.84 2.55 -20.84
N GLU A 127 -27.10 2.06 -21.84
CA GLU A 127 -27.60 1.06 -22.78
C GLU A 127 -27.86 -0.30 -22.11
N ALA A 128 -27.01 -0.70 -21.15
CA ALA A 128 -27.23 -1.89 -20.35
C ALA A 128 -28.52 -1.78 -19.52
N GLN A 129 -28.75 -0.62 -18.88
CA GLN A 129 -29.95 -0.35 -18.10
C GLN A 129 -31.20 -0.31 -18.99
N ALA A 130 -31.14 0.40 -20.13
CA ALA A 130 -32.27 0.48 -21.06
C ALA A 130 -32.69 -0.91 -21.57
N LEU A 131 -31.72 -1.80 -21.83
CA LEU A 131 -31.99 -3.18 -22.22
C LEU A 131 -32.60 -4.00 -21.07
N PHE A 132 -32.11 -3.81 -19.84
CA PHE A 132 -32.65 -4.43 -18.63
C PHE A 132 -34.10 -4.02 -18.34
N ASP A 133 -34.42 -2.74 -18.53
CA ASP A 133 -35.75 -2.17 -18.30
C ASP A 133 -36.78 -2.71 -19.31
N GLN A 134 -36.33 -3.10 -20.51
CA GLN A 134 -37.17 -3.70 -21.56
C GLN A 134 -37.41 -5.22 -21.37
N MET A 135 -36.74 -5.87 -20.43
CA MET A 135 -36.88 -7.31 -20.23
C MET A 135 -38.27 -7.66 -19.69
N PRO A 136 -39.00 -8.59 -20.34
CA PRO A 136 -40.31 -9.03 -19.86
C PRO A 136 -40.21 -9.91 -18.60
N GLU A 137 -39.15 -10.72 -18.51
CA GLU A 137 -38.84 -11.55 -17.35
C GLU A 137 -37.38 -11.36 -16.96
N ARG A 138 -37.15 -11.08 -15.67
CA ARG A 138 -35.82 -10.89 -15.09
C ARG A 138 -35.54 -12.02 -14.12
N ASN A 139 -34.36 -12.61 -14.25
CA ASN A 139 -33.89 -13.64 -13.31
C ASN A 139 -32.72 -13.11 -12.47
N VAL A 140 -32.25 -13.93 -11.52
CA VAL A 140 -31.12 -13.59 -10.63
C VAL A 140 -29.92 -13.07 -11.42
N VAL A 141 -29.56 -13.70 -12.54
CA VAL A 141 -28.41 -13.27 -13.37
C VAL A 141 -28.59 -11.87 -13.95
N SER A 142 -29.82 -11.50 -14.34
CA SER A 142 -30.13 -10.18 -14.88
C SER A 142 -29.86 -9.11 -13.82
N TRP A 143 -30.42 -9.31 -12.61
CA TRP A 143 -30.27 -8.42 -11.46
C TRP A 143 -28.82 -8.35 -10.96
N THR A 144 -28.16 -9.50 -10.75
CA THR A 144 -26.77 -9.56 -10.28
C THR A 144 -25.83 -8.85 -11.26
N THR A 145 -26.06 -8.95 -12.58
CA THR A 145 -25.23 -8.28 -13.59
C THR A 145 -25.31 -6.76 -13.47
N MET A 146 -26.52 -6.20 -13.32
CA MET A 146 -26.71 -4.75 -13.15
C MET A 146 -26.15 -4.25 -11.81
N ILE A 147 -26.41 -4.96 -10.71
CA ILE A 147 -25.88 -4.63 -9.38
C ILE A 147 -24.34 -4.64 -9.40
N SER A 148 -23.73 -5.68 -10.00
CA SER A 148 -22.27 -5.77 -10.15
C SER A 148 -21.71 -4.64 -11.00
N ALA A 149 -22.43 -4.26 -12.07
CA ALA A 149 -22.02 -3.17 -12.95
C ALA A 149 -21.98 -1.83 -12.20
N TYR A 150 -23.03 -1.50 -11.44
CA TYR A 150 -23.08 -0.28 -10.63
C TYR A 150 -22.05 -0.29 -9.50
N ALA A 151 -21.87 -1.42 -8.81
CA ALA A 151 -20.85 -1.58 -7.78
C ALA A 151 -19.45 -1.33 -8.34
N ASN A 152 -19.11 -1.91 -9.49
CA ASN A 152 -17.81 -1.72 -10.15
C ASN A 152 -17.61 -0.30 -10.69
N ALA A 153 -18.71 0.38 -11.07
CA ALA A 153 -18.70 1.79 -11.48
C ALA A 153 -18.67 2.78 -10.31
N LYS A 154 -18.58 2.30 -9.06
CA LYS A 154 -18.63 3.11 -7.83
C LYS A 154 -19.93 3.91 -7.67
N LEU A 155 -21.02 3.44 -8.26
CA LEU A 155 -22.37 4.00 -8.13
C LEU A 155 -23.12 3.24 -7.02
N SER A 156 -22.68 3.43 -5.78
CA SER A 156 -23.16 2.67 -4.60
C SER A 156 -24.66 2.75 -4.41
N ASP A 157 -25.24 3.94 -4.56
CA ASP A 157 -26.68 4.15 -4.35
C ASP A 157 -27.53 3.38 -5.36
N LYS A 158 -27.14 3.40 -6.64
CA LYS A 158 -27.81 2.62 -7.69
C LYS A 158 -27.68 1.10 -7.46
N ALA A 159 -26.52 0.64 -6.99
CA ALA A 159 -26.33 -0.79 -6.70
C ALA A 159 -27.26 -1.26 -5.57
N LEU A 160 -27.41 -0.45 -4.51
CA LEU A 160 -28.33 -0.72 -3.40
C LEU A 160 -29.80 -0.60 -3.83
N GLU A 161 -30.13 0.39 -4.65
CA GLU A 161 -31.48 0.56 -5.22
C GLU A 161 -31.89 -0.68 -6.02
N PHE A 162 -31.05 -1.15 -6.94
CA PHE A 162 -31.33 -2.35 -7.74
C PHE A 162 -31.43 -3.61 -6.86
N PHE A 163 -30.67 -3.70 -5.76
CA PHE A 163 -30.84 -4.79 -4.80
C PHE A 163 -32.19 -4.75 -4.09
N VAL A 164 -32.66 -3.56 -3.69
CA VAL A 164 -34.00 -3.39 -3.09
C VAL A 164 -35.11 -3.72 -4.10
N LEU A 165 -34.95 -3.30 -5.37
CA LEU A 165 -35.89 -3.62 -6.44
C LEU A 165 -35.95 -5.14 -6.70
N MET A 166 -34.80 -5.81 -6.76
CA MET A 166 -34.70 -7.27 -6.87
C MET A 166 -35.51 -7.98 -5.78
N LEU A 167 -35.39 -7.52 -4.53
CA LEU A 167 -36.14 -8.05 -3.39
C LEU A 167 -37.65 -7.76 -3.48
N ARG A 168 -38.04 -6.57 -3.94
CA ARG A 168 -39.45 -6.19 -4.13
C ARG A 168 -40.15 -6.99 -5.22
N GLU A 169 -39.42 -7.38 -6.27
CA GLU A 169 -39.92 -8.29 -7.31
C GLU A 169 -39.90 -9.78 -6.87
N GLY A 170 -39.51 -10.07 -5.62
CA GLY A 170 -39.51 -11.43 -5.07
C GLY A 170 -38.37 -12.31 -5.60
N VAL A 171 -37.36 -11.73 -6.25
CA VAL A 171 -36.21 -12.47 -6.77
C VAL A 171 -35.18 -12.62 -5.65
N LEU A 172 -34.90 -13.87 -5.24
CA LEU A 172 -33.97 -14.14 -4.14
C LEU A 172 -32.50 -13.87 -4.54
N PRO A 173 -31.76 -13.06 -3.78
CA PRO A 173 -30.33 -12.86 -4.00
C PRO A 173 -29.52 -14.14 -3.78
N ASN A 174 -28.47 -14.32 -4.57
CA ASN A 174 -27.48 -15.38 -4.38
C ASN A 174 -26.15 -14.84 -3.83
N MET A 175 -25.18 -15.72 -3.63
CA MET A 175 -23.83 -15.38 -3.17
C MET A 175 -23.14 -14.29 -3.99
N PHE A 176 -23.31 -14.29 -5.32
CA PHE A 176 -22.72 -13.28 -6.20
C PHE A 176 -23.40 -11.92 -6.07
N THR A 177 -24.72 -11.89 -5.84
CA THR A 177 -25.44 -10.65 -5.54
C THR A 177 -24.92 -10.04 -4.25
N PHE A 178 -24.86 -10.79 -3.15
CA PHE A 178 -24.37 -10.25 -1.87
C PHE A 178 -22.92 -9.77 -1.95
N SER A 179 -22.02 -10.55 -2.57
CA SER A 179 -20.63 -10.13 -2.78
C SER A 179 -20.53 -8.79 -3.54
N SER A 180 -21.41 -8.57 -4.51
CA SER A 180 -21.42 -7.35 -5.32
C SER A 180 -22.01 -6.16 -4.57
N VAL A 181 -23.10 -6.35 -3.82
CA VAL A 181 -23.73 -5.29 -3.01
C VAL A 181 -22.84 -4.89 -1.84
N LEU A 182 -22.23 -5.85 -1.14
CA LEU A 182 -21.30 -5.59 -0.04
C LEU A 182 -20.13 -4.70 -0.51
N ARG A 183 -19.57 -4.97 -1.71
CA ARG A 183 -18.51 -4.14 -2.29
C ARG A 183 -18.96 -2.69 -2.55
N ALA A 184 -20.24 -2.47 -2.78
CA ALA A 184 -20.82 -1.14 -2.99
C ALA A 184 -21.15 -0.42 -1.66
N CYS A 185 -21.14 -1.11 -0.53
CA CYS A 185 -21.46 -0.51 0.76
C CYS A 185 -20.30 0.31 1.33
N ASN A 186 -20.61 1.54 1.74
CA ASN A 186 -19.66 2.45 2.39
C ASN A 186 -20.04 2.74 3.85
N GLY A 187 -21.06 2.06 4.40
CA GLY A 187 -21.59 2.36 5.73
C GLY A 187 -22.03 1.11 6.49
N LEU A 188 -21.72 1.09 7.79
CA LEU A 188 -21.95 -0.06 8.67
C LEU A 188 -23.41 -0.47 8.79
N PHE A 189 -24.33 0.48 8.70
CA PHE A 189 -25.76 0.21 8.76
C PHE A 189 -26.19 -0.76 7.64
N ASN A 190 -25.82 -0.47 6.39
CA ASN A 190 -26.15 -1.31 5.24
C ASN A 190 -25.47 -2.67 5.33
N VAL A 191 -24.20 -2.71 5.76
CA VAL A 191 -23.43 -3.96 5.91
C VAL A 191 -24.08 -4.87 6.95
N ARG A 192 -24.50 -4.35 8.11
CA ARG A 192 -25.18 -5.12 9.15
C ARG A 192 -26.54 -5.66 8.68
N GLN A 193 -27.31 -4.86 7.94
CA GLN A 193 -28.57 -5.32 7.35
C GLN A 193 -28.35 -6.46 6.34
N LEU A 194 -27.36 -6.32 5.46
CA LEU A 194 -26.99 -7.36 4.50
C LEU A 194 -26.49 -8.62 5.20
N HIS A 195 -25.68 -8.49 6.26
CA HIS A 195 -25.23 -9.62 7.07
C HIS A 195 -26.41 -10.38 7.68
N CYS A 196 -27.37 -9.69 8.30
CA CYS A 196 -28.60 -10.34 8.79
C CYS A 196 -29.41 -10.99 7.66
N GLY A 197 -29.48 -10.35 6.48
CA GLY A 197 -30.14 -10.89 5.30
C GLY A 197 -29.49 -12.18 4.79
N MET A 198 -28.16 -12.25 4.79
CA MET A 198 -27.39 -13.44 4.40
C MET A 198 -27.69 -14.62 5.33
N ILE A 199 -27.72 -14.40 6.65
CA ILE A 199 -28.06 -15.44 7.64
C ILE A 199 -29.49 -15.95 7.42
N LYS A 200 -30.45 -15.05 7.18
CA LYS A 200 -31.85 -15.43 6.92
C LYS A 200 -32.03 -16.25 5.64
N LEU A 201 -31.11 -16.13 4.69
CA LEU A 201 -31.14 -16.84 3.40
C LEU A 201 -30.27 -18.11 3.38
N GLY A 202 -29.65 -18.50 4.50
CA GLY A 202 -28.83 -19.70 4.56
C GLY A 202 -27.45 -19.56 3.92
N LEU A 203 -26.93 -18.33 3.79
CA LEU A 203 -25.63 -18.04 3.18
C LEU A 203 -24.51 -17.86 4.22
N GLU A 204 -24.75 -18.21 5.48
CA GLU A 204 -23.82 -18.06 6.59
C GLU A 204 -22.58 -18.98 6.51
N SER A 205 -22.66 -20.09 5.77
CA SER A 205 -21.53 -20.99 5.55
C SER A 205 -20.78 -20.71 4.24
N ASP A 206 -21.26 -19.77 3.42
CA ASP A 206 -20.65 -19.50 2.12
C ASP A 206 -19.35 -18.69 2.27
N VAL A 207 -18.26 -19.30 1.81
CA VAL A 207 -16.90 -18.76 1.91
C VAL A 207 -16.73 -17.46 1.13
N PHE A 208 -17.36 -17.34 -0.05
CA PHE A 208 -17.25 -16.14 -0.89
C PHE A 208 -17.94 -14.94 -0.25
N VAL A 209 -19.15 -15.14 0.29
CA VAL A 209 -19.88 -14.03 0.93
C VAL A 209 -19.25 -13.63 2.25
N ARG A 210 -18.77 -14.59 3.04
CA ARG A 210 -18.04 -14.31 4.30
C ARG A 210 -16.71 -13.59 4.05
N SER A 211 -15.95 -13.96 3.02
CA SER A 211 -14.74 -13.23 2.62
C SER A 211 -15.05 -11.79 2.23
N ALA A 212 -16.10 -11.56 1.43
CA ALA A 212 -16.53 -10.21 1.07
C ALA A 212 -16.99 -9.39 2.29
N LEU A 213 -17.63 -10.04 3.26
CA LEU A 213 -18.08 -9.41 4.50
C LEU A 213 -16.88 -9.00 5.39
N ILE A 214 -15.86 -9.86 5.52
CA ILE A 214 -14.61 -9.56 6.23
C ILE A 214 -13.88 -8.38 5.58
N ASP A 215 -13.78 -8.36 4.25
CA ASP A 215 -13.13 -7.27 3.49
C ASP A 215 -13.84 -5.92 3.73
N VAL A 216 -15.17 -5.90 3.73
CA VAL A 216 -15.94 -4.67 3.95
C VAL A 216 -15.88 -4.21 5.41
N PHE A 217 -16.00 -5.11 6.39
CA PHE A 217 -15.81 -4.74 7.79
C PHE A 217 -14.40 -4.20 8.04
N SER A 218 -13.38 -4.82 7.43
CA SER A 218 -12.00 -4.32 7.51
C SER A 218 -11.87 -2.94 6.88
N LYS A 219 -12.45 -2.68 5.70
CA LYS A 219 -12.42 -1.35 5.07
C LYS A 219 -13.09 -0.25 5.88
N LEU A 220 -14.05 -0.61 6.74
CA LEU A 220 -14.75 0.29 7.63
C LEU A 220 -14.13 0.35 9.04
N ASP A 221 -12.92 -0.21 9.21
CA ASP A 221 -12.15 -0.26 10.46
C ASP A 221 -12.85 -1.02 11.61
N GLU A 222 -13.84 -1.86 11.30
CA GLU A 222 -14.55 -2.70 12.28
C GLU A 222 -13.90 -4.10 12.36
N LEU A 223 -12.65 -4.13 12.81
CA LEU A 223 -11.84 -5.36 12.85
C LEU A 223 -12.42 -6.42 13.78
N LYS A 224 -13.09 -6.01 14.87
CA LYS A 224 -13.74 -6.96 15.81
C LYS A 224 -14.86 -7.74 15.14
N ASP A 225 -15.71 -7.05 14.38
CA ASP A 225 -16.79 -7.67 13.61
C ASP A 225 -16.21 -8.60 12.52
N ALA A 226 -15.13 -8.18 11.85
CA ALA A 226 -14.42 -9.01 10.87
C ALA A 226 -13.85 -10.31 11.49
N ILE A 227 -13.20 -10.22 12.66
CA ILE A 227 -12.67 -11.39 13.40
C ILE A 227 -13.80 -12.29 13.89
N CYS A 228 -14.93 -11.72 14.33
CA CYS A 228 -16.09 -12.48 14.76
C CYS A 228 -16.65 -13.32 13.60
N VAL A 229 -16.89 -12.68 12.45
CA VAL A 229 -17.32 -13.34 11.21
C VAL A 229 -16.35 -14.45 10.83
N PHE A 230 -15.03 -14.21 10.92
CA PHE A 230 -14.01 -15.21 10.63
C PHE A 230 -14.05 -16.41 11.58
N ASN A 231 -14.17 -16.17 12.88
CA ASN A 231 -14.17 -17.24 13.89
C ASN A 231 -15.42 -18.11 13.80
N GLU A 232 -16.58 -17.55 13.42
CA GLU A 232 -17.83 -18.30 13.20
C GLU A 232 -17.78 -19.29 12.02
N MET A 233 -16.85 -19.11 11.07
CA MET A 233 -16.78 -20.00 9.90
C MET A 233 -16.26 -21.39 10.26
N GLU A 234 -17.03 -22.44 9.99
CA GLU A 234 -16.59 -23.82 10.20
C GLU A 234 -15.55 -24.25 9.15
N THR A 235 -15.78 -23.88 7.89
CA THR A 235 -14.85 -24.14 6.78
C THR A 235 -14.16 -22.84 6.39
N LYS A 236 -12.83 -22.89 6.28
CA LYS A 236 -11.98 -21.76 5.91
C LYS A 236 -11.10 -22.19 4.76
N ASP A 237 -11.00 -21.37 3.72
CA ASP A 237 -10.06 -21.55 2.64
C ASP A 237 -8.98 -20.45 2.67
N LEU A 238 -8.05 -20.51 1.72
CA LEU A 238 -6.97 -19.54 1.62
C LEU A 238 -7.49 -18.12 1.35
N VAL A 239 -8.62 -17.95 0.65
CA VAL A 239 -9.19 -16.64 0.31
C VAL A 239 -9.64 -15.92 1.57
N VAL A 240 -10.32 -16.63 2.48
CA VAL A 240 -10.76 -16.06 3.76
C VAL A 240 -9.56 -15.72 4.65
N TRP A 241 -8.55 -16.60 4.74
CA TRP A 241 -7.31 -16.31 5.48
C TRP A 241 -6.61 -15.06 4.94
N ASN A 242 -6.50 -14.92 3.63
CA ASN A 242 -5.92 -13.73 3.00
C ASN A 242 -6.76 -12.47 3.29
N SER A 243 -8.09 -12.59 3.33
CA SER A 243 -8.98 -11.47 3.63
C SER A 243 -8.78 -10.95 5.06
N ILE A 244 -8.75 -11.84 6.06
CA ILE A 244 -8.59 -11.42 7.47
C ILE A 244 -7.16 -10.92 7.75
N ILE A 245 -6.13 -11.60 7.26
CA ILE A 245 -4.73 -11.17 7.44
C ILE A 245 -4.48 -9.84 6.71
N GLY A 246 -5.03 -9.69 5.51
CA GLY A 246 -4.96 -8.46 4.71
C GLY A 246 -5.64 -7.29 5.41
N GLY A 247 -6.87 -7.47 5.88
CA GLY A 247 -7.65 -6.48 6.60
C GLY A 247 -6.96 -6.00 7.87
N LEU A 248 -6.54 -6.94 8.73
CA LEU A 248 -5.82 -6.62 9.97
C LEU A 248 -4.53 -5.83 9.71
N ALA A 249 -3.74 -6.27 8.73
CA ALA A 249 -2.52 -5.56 8.40
C ALA A 249 -2.78 -4.16 7.78
N GLN A 250 -3.96 -3.89 7.18
CA GLN A 250 -4.35 -2.57 6.60
C GLN A 250 -4.67 -1.53 7.67
N ASN A 251 -5.23 -1.98 8.78
CA ASN A 251 -5.70 -1.10 9.84
C ASN A 251 -4.74 -1.06 11.03
N ASN A 252 -3.44 -1.21 10.76
CA ASN A 252 -2.35 -1.15 11.76
C ASN A 252 -2.38 -2.21 12.89
N ASP A 253 -3.28 -3.20 12.86
CA ASP A 253 -3.28 -4.35 13.78
C ASP A 253 -2.34 -5.47 13.30
N GLY A 254 -1.05 -5.11 13.21
CA GLY A 254 0.00 -6.01 12.73
C GLY A 254 0.18 -7.27 13.59
N ASP A 255 -0.02 -7.17 14.92
CA ASP A 255 0.19 -8.29 15.84
C ASP A 255 -0.86 -9.38 15.62
N GLU A 256 -2.12 -8.98 15.50
CA GLU A 256 -3.24 -9.88 15.22
C GLU A 256 -3.11 -10.49 13.83
N ALA A 257 -2.67 -9.71 12.82
CA ALA A 257 -2.38 -10.24 11.49
C ALA A 257 -1.30 -11.36 11.52
N LEU A 258 -0.26 -11.19 12.33
CA LEU A 258 0.80 -12.20 12.52
C LEU A 258 0.30 -13.42 13.31
N ASP A 259 -0.59 -13.24 14.28
CA ASP A 259 -1.24 -14.37 14.96
C ASP A 259 -2.12 -15.18 14.00
N GLN A 260 -2.96 -14.51 13.21
CA GLN A 260 -3.78 -15.17 12.18
C GLN A 260 -2.92 -15.90 11.15
N PHE A 261 -1.78 -15.35 10.75
CA PHE A 261 -0.81 -16.06 9.90
C PHE A 261 -0.24 -17.33 10.55
N LYS A 262 0.09 -17.29 11.86
CA LYS A 262 0.53 -18.49 12.60
C LYS A 262 -0.57 -19.53 12.69
N ARG A 263 -1.82 -19.12 12.94
CA ARG A 263 -3.00 -19.99 12.96
C ARG A 263 -3.23 -20.65 11.60
N MET A 264 -3.15 -19.88 10.51
CA MET A 264 -3.23 -20.37 9.13
C MET A 264 -2.20 -21.47 8.86
N LYS A 265 -0.93 -21.24 9.24
CA LYS A 265 0.15 -22.22 9.09
C LYS A 265 -0.07 -23.49 9.92
N ARG A 266 -0.52 -23.35 11.17
CA ARG A 266 -0.85 -24.50 12.05
C ARG A 266 -2.03 -25.32 11.51
N ALA A 267 -2.96 -24.68 10.82
CA ALA A 267 -4.07 -25.34 10.14
C ALA A 267 -3.67 -26.04 8.83
N GLY A 268 -2.38 -26.01 8.44
CA GLY A 268 -1.86 -26.73 7.28
C GLY A 268 -1.90 -25.96 5.96
N PHE A 269 -2.33 -24.69 5.96
CA PHE A 269 -2.39 -23.88 4.74
C PHE A 269 -1.01 -23.32 4.35
N THR A 270 -0.70 -23.39 3.05
CA THR A 270 0.48 -22.76 2.47
C THR A 270 0.21 -21.29 2.18
N ALA A 271 1.18 -20.43 2.48
CA ALA A 271 1.05 -18.99 2.24
C ALA A 271 1.33 -18.71 0.76
N ASP A 272 0.48 -17.91 0.13
CA ASP A 272 0.69 -17.42 -1.23
C ASP A 272 1.30 -16.01 -1.24
N GLN A 273 1.46 -15.42 -2.42
CA GLN A 273 2.01 -14.07 -2.59
C GLN A 273 1.18 -13.00 -1.85
N ALA A 274 -0.15 -13.12 -1.85
CA ALA A 274 -1.03 -12.16 -1.18
C ALA A 274 -0.94 -12.27 0.35
N THR A 275 -0.85 -13.50 0.88
CA THR A 275 -0.61 -13.74 2.30
C THR A 275 0.72 -13.10 2.73
N LEU A 276 1.80 -13.41 2.00
CA LEU A 276 3.15 -12.95 2.36
C LEU A 276 3.29 -11.43 2.25
N THR A 277 2.65 -10.81 1.25
CA THR A 277 2.62 -9.34 1.12
C THR A 277 1.93 -8.70 2.33
N SER A 278 0.81 -9.27 2.79
CA SER A 278 0.08 -8.77 3.97
C SER A 278 0.89 -8.97 5.27
N VAL A 279 1.55 -10.10 5.42
CA VAL A 279 2.42 -10.39 6.55
C VAL A 279 3.65 -9.47 6.58
N LEU A 280 4.31 -9.24 5.44
CA LEU A 280 5.43 -8.31 5.35
C LEU A 280 5.02 -6.88 5.72
N ARG A 281 3.80 -6.48 5.33
CA ARG A 281 3.25 -5.17 5.70
C ARG A 281 2.99 -5.05 7.21
N ALA A 282 2.48 -6.09 7.86
CA ALA A 282 2.40 -6.15 9.32
C ALA A 282 3.80 -6.12 9.98
N CYS A 283 4.78 -6.83 9.43
CA CYS A 283 6.17 -6.73 9.91
C CYS A 283 6.74 -5.32 9.74
N THR A 284 6.35 -4.62 8.68
CA THR A 284 6.79 -3.26 8.38
C THR A 284 6.22 -2.24 9.36
N SER A 285 4.91 -2.28 9.65
CA SER A 285 4.27 -1.37 10.61
C SER A 285 4.83 -1.54 12.02
N LEU A 286 5.07 -2.79 12.42
CA LEU A 286 5.68 -3.13 13.71
C LEU A 286 7.21 -3.10 13.70
N ALA A 287 7.83 -2.82 12.54
CA ALA A 287 9.27 -2.88 12.26
C ALA A 287 9.99 -4.16 12.77
N LEU A 288 9.32 -5.32 12.75
CA LEU A 288 9.81 -6.62 13.25
C LEU A 288 10.79 -7.30 12.28
N LEU A 289 12.06 -6.90 12.33
CA LEU A 289 13.10 -7.37 11.41
C LEU A 289 13.26 -8.91 11.41
N GLU A 290 13.30 -9.53 12.58
CA GLU A 290 13.57 -10.97 12.68
C GLU A 290 12.40 -11.83 12.19
N VAL A 291 11.16 -11.36 12.36
CA VAL A 291 9.98 -11.99 11.76
C VAL A 291 10.00 -11.78 10.25
N GLY A 292 10.32 -10.56 9.79
CA GLY A 292 10.47 -10.25 8.38
C GLY A 292 11.51 -11.12 7.66
N ARG A 293 12.65 -11.41 8.32
CA ARG A 293 13.67 -12.36 7.82
C ARG A 293 13.15 -13.79 7.71
N GLN A 294 12.36 -14.26 8.66
CA GLN A 294 11.71 -15.57 8.56
C GLN A 294 10.72 -15.62 7.38
N VAL A 295 9.97 -14.54 7.17
CA VAL A 295 9.02 -14.41 6.05
C VAL A 295 9.76 -14.34 4.70
N HIS A 296 10.91 -13.67 4.63
CA HIS A 296 11.76 -13.63 3.43
C HIS A 296 12.13 -15.04 2.93
N VAL A 297 12.42 -15.99 3.83
CA VAL A 297 12.70 -17.39 3.42
C VAL A 297 11.51 -18.00 2.67
N HIS A 298 10.27 -17.61 2.99
CA HIS A 298 9.10 -18.03 2.23
C HIS A 298 8.96 -17.29 0.89
N VAL A 299 9.32 -16.01 0.84
CA VAL A 299 9.34 -15.21 -0.39
C VAL A 299 10.28 -15.82 -1.43
N LEU A 300 11.43 -16.35 -1.03
CA LEU A 300 12.42 -16.99 -1.92
C LEU A 300 11.88 -18.22 -2.67
N LYS A 301 10.73 -18.77 -2.25
CA LYS A 301 10.08 -19.91 -2.93
C LYS A 301 9.28 -19.49 -4.16
N PHE A 302 9.02 -18.19 -4.31
CA PHE A 302 8.30 -17.64 -5.44
C PHE A 302 9.30 -17.07 -6.45
N ASP A 303 9.00 -17.30 -7.73
CA ASP A 303 9.71 -16.64 -8.82
C ASP A 303 9.45 -15.12 -8.80
N VAL A 304 10.19 -14.40 -9.65
CA VAL A 304 10.25 -12.93 -9.78
C VAL A 304 8.87 -12.26 -9.67
N ASP A 305 8.49 -11.88 -8.46
CA ASP A 305 7.28 -11.12 -8.15
C ASP A 305 7.67 -9.70 -7.72
N LEU A 306 7.32 -8.70 -8.52
CA LEU A 306 7.63 -7.29 -8.23
C LEU A 306 6.92 -6.79 -6.97
N ILE A 307 5.65 -7.15 -6.76
CA ILE A 307 4.85 -6.68 -5.63
C ILE A 307 5.44 -7.23 -4.33
N LEU A 308 5.71 -8.54 -4.30
CA LEU A 308 6.24 -9.21 -3.13
C LEU A 308 7.68 -8.75 -2.81
N ASN A 309 8.52 -8.56 -3.83
CA ASN A 309 9.87 -8.00 -3.63
C ASN A 309 9.83 -6.54 -3.19
N ASN A 310 8.92 -5.72 -3.71
CA ASN A 310 8.74 -4.34 -3.27
C ASN A 310 8.28 -4.27 -1.80
N ALA A 311 7.37 -5.17 -1.38
CA ALA A 311 6.94 -5.28 0.03
C ALA A 311 8.08 -5.73 0.95
N LEU A 312 8.91 -6.67 0.48
CA LEU A 312 10.08 -7.14 1.22
C LEU A 312 11.14 -6.04 1.35
N LEU A 313 11.34 -5.27 0.29
CA LEU A 313 12.24 -4.12 0.25
C LEU A 313 11.78 -3.04 1.25
N ASP A 314 10.50 -2.67 1.25
CA ASP A 314 9.92 -1.70 2.20
C ASP A 314 10.09 -2.16 3.64
N MET A 315 9.86 -3.45 3.92
CA MET A 315 10.06 -4.05 5.23
C MET A 315 11.50 -3.88 5.71
N TYR A 316 12.50 -4.25 4.90
CA TYR A 316 13.90 -4.11 5.31
C TYR A 316 14.34 -2.65 5.50
N CYS A 317 13.92 -1.75 4.61
CA CYS A 317 14.19 -0.31 4.72
C CYS A 317 13.60 0.26 6.02
N LYS A 318 12.33 -0.01 6.32
CA LYS A 318 11.63 0.49 7.50
C LYS A 318 11.96 -0.24 8.79
N SER A 319 12.65 -1.38 8.74
CA SER A 319 13.26 -2.06 9.89
C SER A 319 14.73 -1.67 10.12
N GLY A 320 15.28 -0.76 9.31
CA GLY A 320 16.65 -0.29 9.46
C GLY A 320 17.73 -1.31 9.07
N SER A 321 17.41 -2.31 8.25
CA SER A 321 18.38 -3.28 7.72
C SER A 321 18.69 -2.97 6.25
N LEU A 322 19.44 -1.90 6.01
CA LEU A 322 19.73 -1.45 4.64
C LEU A 322 20.60 -2.41 3.83
N GLU A 323 21.46 -3.19 4.48
CA GLU A 323 22.28 -4.20 3.78
C GLU A 323 21.38 -5.29 3.15
N ASP A 324 20.40 -5.79 3.91
CA ASP A 324 19.41 -6.74 3.41
C ASP A 324 18.55 -6.10 2.29
N ALA A 325 18.13 -4.84 2.46
CA ALA A 325 17.38 -4.10 1.46
C ALA A 325 18.16 -3.95 0.13
N LYS A 326 19.44 -3.56 0.20
CA LYS A 326 20.33 -3.45 -0.97
C LYS A 326 20.47 -4.80 -1.68
N SER A 327 20.70 -5.87 -0.93
CA SER A 327 20.80 -7.22 -1.48
C SER A 327 19.54 -7.65 -2.22
N VAL A 328 18.35 -7.41 -1.64
CA VAL A 328 17.07 -7.67 -2.32
C VAL A 328 16.96 -6.83 -3.58
N PHE A 329 17.21 -5.52 -3.50
CA PHE A 329 17.10 -4.60 -4.63
C PHE A 329 18.03 -5.00 -5.78
N GLU A 330 19.29 -5.33 -5.51
CA GLU A 330 20.27 -5.75 -6.52
C GLU A 330 19.86 -7.05 -7.21
N ARG A 331 19.28 -8.00 -6.47
CA ARG A 331 18.80 -9.28 -7.00
C ARG A 331 17.55 -9.17 -7.89
N MET A 332 16.80 -8.06 -7.83
CA MET A 332 15.62 -7.86 -8.67
C MET A 332 16.04 -7.67 -10.14
N VAL A 333 15.61 -8.60 -11.01
CA VAL A 333 15.88 -8.55 -12.46
C VAL A 333 15.18 -7.36 -13.12
N HIS A 334 13.91 -7.15 -12.77
CA HIS A 334 13.12 -6.01 -13.20
C HIS A 334 12.85 -5.11 -12.00
N LYS A 335 12.87 -3.80 -12.21
CA LYS A 335 12.59 -2.78 -11.19
C LYS A 335 11.61 -1.78 -11.77
N ASP A 336 10.50 -1.58 -11.09
CA ASP A 336 9.52 -0.58 -11.46
C ASP A 336 9.73 0.71 -10.65
N VAL A 337 8.90 1.72 -10.92
CA VAL A 337 8.96 2.99 -10.19
C VAL A 337 8.81 2.79 -8.68
N ILE A 338 8.07 1.77 -8.23
CA ILE A 338 7.88 1.47 -6.81
C ILE A 338 9.19 0.94 -6.22
N SER A 339 9.87 -0.02 -6.86
CA SER A 339 11.17 -0.54 -6.41
C SER A 339 12.19 0.58 -6.17
N TRP A 340 12.33 1.48 -7.15
CA TRP A 340 13.26 2.61 -7.05
C TRP A 340 12.84 3.61 -5.96
N SER A 341 11.55 3.97 -5.91
CA SER A 341 11.03 4.93 -4.94
C SER A 341 11.18 4.43 -3.50
N THR A 342 10.86 3.16 -3.24
CA THR A 342 11.00 2.54 -1.92
C THR A 342 12.45 2.54 -1.46
N MET A 343 13.40 2.21 -2.36
CA MET A 343 14.81 2.20 -2.00
C MET A 343 15.38 3.61 -1.76
N ILE A 344 15.01 4.60 -2.59
CA ILE A 344 15.41 6.00 -2.42
C ILE A 344 14.89 6.55 -1.08
N ALA A 345 13.59 6.37 -0.80
CA ALA A 345 12.99 6.80 0.46
C ALA A 345 13.60 6.07 1.66
N GLY A 346 13.86 4.76 1.53
CA GLY A 346 14.50 3.95 2.55
C GLY A 346 15.91 4.42 2.89
N LEU A 347 16.75 4.72 1.89
CA LEU A 347 18.09 5.29 2.09
C LEU A 347 18.02 6.64 2.81
N ALA A 348 17.10 7.51 2.38
CA ALA A 348 16.92 8.84 2.96
C ALA A 348 16.48 8.76 4.43
N GLN A 349 15.49 7.91 4.75
CA GLN A 349 15.02 7.63 6.12
C GLN A 349 16.08 6.99 7.02
N ASN A 350 17.14 6.42 6.44
CA ASN A 350 18.24 5.83 7.17
C ASN A 350 19.48 6.73 7.27
N GLY A 351 19.36 7.99 6.82
CA GLY A 351 20.43 8.99 6.87
C GLY A 351 21.41 8.91 5.71
N PHE A 352 21.27 7.97 4.77
CA PHE A 352 22.17 7.80 3.63
C PHE A 352 21.76 8.68 2.44
N SER A 353 21.57 9.98 2.68
CA SER A 353 21.02 10.92 1.68
C SER A 353 21.81 10.97 0.37
N GLN A 354 23.15 10.94 0.42
CA GLN A 354 23.94 10.95 -0.81
C GLN A 354 23.85 9.66 -1.61
N GLU A 355 23.63 8.51 -0.96
CA GLU A 355 23.33 7.29 -1.68
C GLU A 355 21.95 7.33 -2.32
N ALA A 356 20.96 7.95 -1.64
CA ALA A 356 19.63 8.16 -2.18
C ALA A 356 19.65 9.01 -3.47
N LEU A 357 20.40 10.11 -3.48
CA LEU A 357 20.54 10.96 -4.67
C LEU A 357 21.27 10.26 -5.83
N LYS A 358 22.35 9.51 -5.53
CA LYS A 358 23.03 8.68 -6.54
C LYS A 358 22.09 7.63 -7.14
N LEU A 359 21.26 7.02 -6.32
CA LEU A 359 20.28 6.03 -6.77
C LEU A 359 19.18 6.67 -7.63
N PHE A 360 18.77 7.90 -7.31
CA PHE A 360 17.86 8.69 -8.13
C PHE A 360 18.45 9.04 -9.50
N ASP A 361 19.74 9.36 -9.57
CA ASP A 361 20.43 9.57 -10.85
C ASP A 361 20.45 8.29 -11.69
N LEU A 362 20.71 7.14 -11.06
CA LEU A 362 20.67 5.84 -11.73
C LEU A 362 19.26 5.48 -12.23
N MET A 363 18.21 5.81 -11.47
CA MET A 363 16.82 5.64 -11.87
C MET A 363 16.52 6.42 -13.16
N LYS A 364 16.93 7.70 -13.20
CA LYS A 364 16.78 8.56 -14.39
C LYS A 364 17.55 8.00 -15.58
N ALA A 365 18.80 7.56 -15.37
CA ALA A 365 19.63 6.95 -16.41
C ALA A 365 19.04 5.63 -16.96
N SER A 366 18.30 4.91 -16.12
CA SER A 366 17.57 3.68 -16.50
C SER A 366 16.26 3.96 -17.26
N GLY A 367 15.92 5.22 -17.51
CA GLY A 367 14.71 5.63 -18.24
C GLY A 367 13.40 5.52 -17.45
N ILE A 368 13.45 5.20 -16.15
CA ILE A 368 12.27 5.14 -15.30
C ILE A 368 11.92 6.55 -14.82
N LYS A 369 10.69 7.00 -15.14
CA LYS A 369 10.22 8.33 -14.73
C LYS A 369 9.91 8.36 -13.22
N PRO A 370 10.40 9.37 -12.49
CA PRO A 370 10.01 9.61 -11.10
C PRO A 370 8.50 9.83 -10.97
N ASN A 371 7.92 9.38 -9.85
CA ASN A 371 6.55 9.70 -9.47
C ASN A 371 6.54 10.61 -8.21
N TYR A 372 5.33 10.91 -7.74
CA TYR A 372 5.08 11.71 -6.53
C TYR A 372 5.92 11.23 -5.33
N ILE A 373 5.96 9.93 -5.07
CA ILE A 373 6.67 9.34 -3.93
C ILE A 373 8.19 9.38 -4.14
N THR A 374 8.67 9.20 -5.38
CA THR A 374 10.10 9.29 -5.70
C THR A 374 10.65 10.67 -5.34
N ILE A 375 9.97 11.73 -5.76
CA ILE A 375 10.44 13.10 -5.51
C ILE A 375 10.35 13.43 -4.02
N LEU A 376 9.30 12.99 -3.32
CA LEU A 376 9.22 13.14 -1.87
C LEU A 376 10.44 12.53 -1.16
N GLY A 377 10.86 11.31 -1.54
CA GLY A 377 12.06 10.67 -1.00
C GLY A 377 13.35 11.46 -1.28
N VAL A 378 13.47 12.05 -2.48
CA VAL A 378 14.60 12.92 -2.87
C VAL A 378 14.63 14.21 -2.06
N LEU A 379 13.48 14.88 -1.88
CA LEU A 379 13.39 16.11 -1.09
C LEU A 379 13.68 15.84 0.39
N PHE A 380 13.20 14.72 0.91
CA PHE A 380 13.52 14.26 2.26
C PHE A 380 15.04 14.05 2.42
N ALA A 381 15.69 13.40 1.45
CA ALA A 381 17.14 13.24 1.45
C ALA A 381 17.88 14.59 1.45
N CYS A 382 17.43 15.54 0.62
CA CYS A 382 18.01 16.89 0.56
C CYS A 382 17.83 17.64 1.89
N SER A 383 16.63 17.60 2.48
CA SER A 383 16.34 18.22 3.79
C SER A 383 17.29 17.72 4.85
N HIS A 384 17.43 16.40 4.97
CA HIS A 384 18.26 15.77 6.00
C HIS A 384 19.75 15.79 5.73
N ALA A 385 20.18 16.26 4.56
CA ALA A 385 21.59 16.50 4.23
C ALA A 385 21.94 18.00 4.15
N GLY A 386 20.97 18.90 4.32
CA GLY A 386 21.18 20.34 4.18
C GLY A 386 21.47 20.81 2.75
N LEU A 387 21.08 20.03 1.73
CA LEU A 387 21.33 20.35 0.33
C LEU A 387 20.26 21.30 -0.21
N VAL A 388 20.33 22.57 0.18
CA VAL A 388 19.31 23.59 -0.11
C VAL A 388 19.09 23.77 -1.61
N ASP A 389 20.17 23.93 -2.38
CA ASP A 389 20.09 24.22 -3.81
C ASP A 389 19.51 23.03 -4.59
N ASP A 390 19.96 21.81 -4.28
CA ASP A 390 19.44 20.58 -4.88
C ASP A 390 17.95 20.37 -4.54
N GLY A 391 17.56 20.58 -3.28
CA GLY A 391 16.18 20.45 -2.84
C GLY A 391 15.24 21.42 -3.57
N LEU A 392 15.63 22.70 -3.68
CA LEU A 392 14.86 23.70 -4.43
C LEU A 392 14.83 23.40 -5.94
N TYR A 393 15.93 22.91 -6.50
CA TYR A 393 15.98 22.47 -7.90
C TYR A 393 15.00 21.33 -8.16
N TYR A 394 15.03 20.28 -7.35
CA TYR A 394 14.14 19.12 -7.51
C TYR A 394 12.68 19.49 -7.30
N PHE A 395 12.36 20.33 -6.32
CA PHE A 395 11.00 20.82 -6.08
C PHE A 395 10.44 21.55 -7.31
N ARG A 396 11.19 22.50 -7.88
CA ARG A 396 10.78 23.21 -9.10
C ARG A 396 10.69 22.29 -10.32
N SER A 397 11.51 21.24 -10.36
CA SER A 397 11.50 20.27 -11.45
C SER A 397 10.25 19.39 -11.48
N MET A 398 9.52 19.24 -10.36
CA MET A 398 8.32 18.40 -10.26
C MET A 398 7.29 18.72 -11.35
N LYS A 399 6.82 19.96 -11.39
CA LYS A 399 5.81 20.40 -12.36
C LYS A 399 6.42 20.55 -13.76
N ARG A 400 7.61 21.15 -13.84
CA ARG A 400 8.26 21.52 -15.11
C ARG A 400 8.76 20.33 -15.93
N LEU A 401 9.37 19.33 -15.30
CA LEU A 401 10.00 18.20 -16.00
C LEU A 401 9.18 16.91 -15.91
N TYR A 402 8.41 16.73 -14.84
CA TYR A 402 7.70 15.47 -14.58
C TYR A 402 6.18 15.60 -14.61
N GLY A 403 5.63 16.82 -14.67
CA GLY A 403 4.18 17.05 -14.64
C GLY A 403 3.54 16.61 -13.32
N ILE A 404 4.30 16.65 -12.22
CA ILE A 404 3.84 16.30 -10.88
C ILE A 404 3.52 17.58 -10.13
N ASP A 405 2.27 17.74 -9.68
CA ASP A 405 1.89 18.86 -8.83
C ASP A 405 2.41 18.62 -7.39
N PRO A 406 3.08 19.61 -6.77
CA PRO A 406 3.52 19.50 -5.38
C PRO A 406 2.32 19.41 -4.43
N GLY A 407 2.32 18.40 -3.56
CA GLY A 407 1.37 18.30 -2.46
C GLY A 407 1.99 18.67 -1.10
N ARG A 408 1.19 18.55 -0.04
CA ARG A 408 1.53 18.99 1.33
C ARG A 408 2.87 18.44 1.84
N GLU A 409 3.13 17.16 1.59
CA GLU A 409 4.36 16.49 2.05
C GLU A 409 5.62 17.05 1.38
N HIS A 410 5.51 17.49 0.12
CA HIS A 410 6.62 18.09 -0.62
C HIS A 410 6.95 19.48 -0.08
N TYR A 411 5.94 20.32 0.15
CA TYR A 411 6.11 21.61 0.80
C TYR A 411 6.70 21.45 2.20
N GLY A 412 6.20 20.48 2.98
CA GLY A 412 6.74 20.15 4.30
C GLY A 412 8.25 19.87 4.27
N CYS A 413 8.73 19.08 3.30
CA CYS A 413 10.16 18.80 3.15
C CYS A 413 10.99 20.04 2.79
N ILE A 414 10.47 20.96 1.97
CA ILE A 414 11.20 22.19 1.63
C ILE A 414 11.19 23.19 2.78
N ILE A 415 10.09 23.29 3.52
CA ILE A 415 9.99 24.12 4.72
C ILE A 415 10.95 23.60 5.79
N ASP A 416 11.04 22.28 5.97
CA ASP A 416 12.03 21.64 6.85
C ASP A 416 13.47 21.96 6.39
N LEU A 417 13.76 21.81 5.10
CA LEU A 417 15.08 22.09 4.52
C LEU A 417 15.51 23.55 4.73
N LEU A 418 14.64 24.51 4.39
CA LEU A 418 14.89 25.94 4.58
C LEU A 418 14.99 26.30 6.06
N GLY A 419 14.11 25.71 6.87
CA GLY A 419 14.07 25.90 8.32
C GLY A 419 15.37 25.46 8.99
N ARG A 420 15.89 24.27 8.66
CA ARG A 420 17.18 23.76 9.16
C ARG A 420 18.38 24.58 8.69
N ALA A 421 18.29 25.15 7.49
CA ALA A 421 19.34 26.00 6.92
C ALA A 421 19.31 27.45 7.44
N GLY A 422 18.38 27.80 8.34
CA GLY A 422 18.23 29.17 8.85
C GLY A 422 17.54 30.15 7.90
N LYS A 423 17.02 29.68 6.76
CA LYS A 423 16.31 30.50 5.76
C LYS A 423 14.83 30.64 6.10
N VAL A 424 14.54 31.06 7.32
CA VAL A 424 13.18 31.08 7.89
C VAL A 424 12.24 31.99 7.09
N ASP A 425 12.71 33.13 6.59
CA ASP A 425 11.88 34.04 5.77
C ASP A 425 11.48 33.42 4.42
N GLU A 426 12.38 32.63 3.80
CA GLU A 426 12.04 31.87 2.58
C GLU A 426 10.99 30.79 2.89
N ALA A 427 11.11 30.13 4.06
CA ALA A 427 10.14 29.12 4.48
C ALA A 427 8.74 29.72 4.71
N VAL A 428 8.64 30.91 5.32
CA VAL A 428 7.36 31.61 5.52
C VAL A 428 6.74 32.02 4.19
N ARG A 429 7.53 32.56 3.26
CA ARG A 429 7.02 32.88 1.91
C ARG A 429 6.48 31.64 1.22
N LEU A 430 7.17 30.51 1.32
CA LEU A 430 6.72 29.28 0.72
C LEU A 430 5.38 28.81 1.30
N VAL A 431 5.16 28.93 2.62
CA VAL A 431 3.87 28.63 3.27
C VAL A 431 2.74 29.49 2.70
N GLN A 432 3.01 30.75 2.39
CA GLN A 432 2.02 31.68 1.82
C GLN A 432 1.72 31.38 0.34
N GLU A 433 2.69 30.84 -0.39
CA GLU A 433 2.57 30.46 -1.80
C GLU A 433 1.97 29.07 -2.02
N MET A 434 1.75 28.29 -0.95
CA MET A 434 1.17 26.95 -1.05
C MET A 434 -0.21 26.99 -1.72
N GLU A 435 -0.38 26.18 -2.78
CA GLU A 435 -1.68 25.99 -3.45
C GLU A 435 -2.67 25.20 -2.58
N CYS A 436 -2.19 24.54 -1.51
CA CYS A 436 -2.99 23.75 -0.56
C CYS A 436 -2.91 24.32 0.86
N GLU A 437 -3.96 24.10 1.66
CA GLU A 437 -3.96 24.53 3.07
C GLU A 437 -2.82 23.86 3.86
N PRO A 438 -2.00 24.64 4.60
CA PRO A 438 -0.96 24.09 5.46
C PRO A 438 -1.55 23.24 6.59
N ASP A 439 -0.97 22.07 6.82
CA ASP A 439 -1.38 21.16 7.88
C ASP A 439 -0.59 21.37 9.18
N ALA A 440 -0.97 20.64 10.24
CA ALA A 440 -0.32 20.72 11.55
C ALA A 440 1.19 20.36 11.47
N VAL A 441 1.57 19.43 10.59
CA VAL A 441 2.96 19.00 10.41
C VAL A 441 3.81 20.12 9.82
N THR A 442 3.28 20.85 8.84
CA THR A 442 3.92 21.99 8.19
C THR A 442 4.22 23.09 9.22
N TRP A 443 3.22 23.46 10.03
CA TRP A 443 3.41 24.46 11.09
C TRP A 443 4.34 23.98 12.21
N ARG A 444 4.29 22.69 12.58
CA ARG A 444 5.20 22.11 13.58
C ARG A 444 6.65 22.11 13.11
N THR A 445 6.87 21.88 11.82
CA THR A 445 8.19 21.97 11.18
C THR A 445 8.74 23.39 11.27
N LEU A 446 7.93 24.39 10.91
CA LEU A 446 8.31 25.80 11.01
C LEU A 446 8.57 26.22 12.46
N LEU A 447 7.73 25.77 13.40
CA LEU A 447 7.91 26.00 14.83
C LEU A 447 9.25 25.45 15.33
N GLY A 448 9.62 24.24 14.90
CA GLY A 448 10.91 23.61 15.19
C GLY A 448 12.09 24.46 14.68
N ALA A 449 12.00 24.95 13.45
CA ALA A 449 13.02 25.84 12.87
C ALA A 449 13.13 27.17 13.62
N CYS A 450 12.00 27.76 14.01
CA CYS A 450 11.98 29.00 14.78
C CYS A 450 12.64 28.86 16.15
N ARG A 451 12.49 27.69 16.81
CA ARG A 451 13.23 27.39 18.04
C ARG A 451 14.74 27.38 17.79
N VAL A 452 15.19 26.70 16.74
CA VAL A 452 16.63 26.55 16.44
C VAL A 452 17.27 27.90 16.09
N HIS A 453 16.55 28.77 15.39
CA HIS A 453 17.04 30.07 14.95
C HIS A 453 16.57 31.25 15.83
N HIS A 454 16.01 30.96 17.02
CA HIS A 454 15.58 31.94 18.01
C HIS A 454 14.58 33.01 17.50
N ASN A 455 13.71 32.68 16.54
CA ASN A 455 12.67 33.57 16.06
C ASN A 455 11.38 33.39 16.88
N VAL A 456 11.27 34.14 17.98
CA VAL A 456 10.21 33.97 18.99
C VAL A 456 8.81 34.32 18.44
N ASP A 457 8.68 35.42 17.71
CA ASP A 457 7.37 35.90 17.24
C ASP A 457 6.74 34.93 16.23
N LEU A 458 7.54 34.43 15.29
CA LEU A 458 7.08 33.44 14.32
C LEU A 458 6.80 32.09 14.99
N ALA A 459 7.59 31.69 15.98
CA ALA A 459 7.31 30.49 16.77
C ALA A 459 5.94 30.57 17.45
N ILE A 460 5.61 31.70 18.09
CA ILE A 460 4.31 31.87 18.74
C ILE A 460 3.18 31.76 17.71
N HIS A 461 3.35 32.37 16.52
CA HIS A 461 2.36 32.26 15.45
C HIS A 461 2.18 30.80 14.98
N ALA A 462 3.28 30.11 14.67
CA ALA A 462 3.26 28.73 14.20
C ALA A 462 2.62 27.79 15.24
N ALA A 463 2.97 27.94 16.52
CA ALA A 463 2.37 27.15 17.61
C ALA A 463 0.85 27.36 17.72
N LYS A 464 0.37 28.60 17.57
CA LYS A 464 -1.08 28.88 17.56
C LYS A 464 -1.79 28.24 16.38
N GLN A 465 -1.16 28.19 15.20
CA GLN A 465 -1.74 27.49 14.04
C GLN A 465 -1.79 25.98 14.26
N VAL A 466 -0.73 25.37 14.82
CA VAL A 466 -0.75 23.93 15.18
C VAL A 466 -1.89 23.65 16.16
N LEU A 467 -2.01 24.41 17.25
CA LEU A 467 -3.05 24.18 18.27
C LEU A 467 -4.47 24.48 17.78
N LYS A 468 -4.63 25.25 16.71
CA LYS A 468 -5.93 25.44 16.03
C LYS A 468 -6.31 24.20 15.22
N LEU A 469 -5.35 23.55 14.58
CA LEU A 469 -5.55 22.35 13.76
C LEU A 469 -5.61 21.07 14.61
N ASP A 470 -4.82 21.02 15.68
CA ASP A 470 -4.66 19.89 16.59
C ASP A 470 -4.61 20.41 18.05
N PRO A 471 -5.78 20.60 18.69
CA PRO A 471 -5.87 21.18 20.04
C PRO A 471 -5.31 20.32 21.18
N GLU A 472 -4.96 19.07 20.90
CA GLU A 472 -4.47 18.07 21.86
C GLU A 472 -2.96 17.80 21.73
N ASP A 473 -2.26 18.48 20.81
CA ASP A 473 -0.82 18.29 20.59
C ASP A 473 0.04 18.73 21.80
N ALA A 474 0.32 17.78 22.69
CA ALA A 474 1.18 17.96 23.86
C ALA A 474 2.57 18.50 23.49
N GLY A 475 3.13 18.09 22.35
CA GLY A 475 4.45 18.51 21.90
C GLY A 475 4.54 20.02 21.64
N THR A 476 3.51 20.58 21.01
CA THR A 476 3.45 22.03 20.74
C THR A 476 3.26 22.84 22.01
N TYR A 477 2.43 22.37 22.96
CA TYR A 477 2.27 23.03 24.25
C TYR A 477 3.60 23.12 25.02
N VAL A 478 4.34 22.01 25.11
CA VAL A 478 5.65 21.96 25.77
C VAL A 478 6.66 22.87 25.05
N LEU A 479 6.69 22.82 23.72
CA LEU A 479 7.61 23.63 22.92
C LEU A 479 7.35 25.14 23.09
N LEU A 480 6.08 25.54 23.09
CA LEU A 480 5.66 26.93 23.31
C LEU A 480 5.97 27.40 24.74
N SER A 481 5.72 26.56 25.75
CA SER A 481 6.10 26.81 27.15
C SER A 481 7.61 27.10 27.26
N ASN A 482 8.44 26.25 26.65
CA ASN A 482 9.89 26.42 26.66
C ASN A 482 10.34 27.72 25.97
N ILE A 483 9.70 28.11 24.87
CA ILE A 483 10.00 29.35 24.16
C ILE A 483 9.65 30.58 25.02
N TYR A 484 8.53 30.55 25.74
CA TYR A 484 8.17 31.61 26.70
C TYR A 484 9.12 31.65 27.89
N ALA A 485 9.51 30.50 28.45
CA ALA A 485 10.47 30.42 29.55
C ALA A 485 11.84 31.01 29.16
N ASN A 486 12.34 30.68 27.96
CA ASN A 486 13.59 31.24 27.42
C ASN A 486 13.50 32.76 27.20
N SER A 487 12.30 33.27 26.91
CA SER A 487 12.02 34.70 26.76
C SER A 487 11.65 35.39 28.08
N GLN A 488 11.76 34.70 29.22
CA GLN A 488 11.41 35.16 30.58
C GLN A 488 9.94 35.59 30.75
N ARG A 489 9.04 35.08 29.92
CA ARG A 489 7.60 35.36 29.94
C ARG A 489 6.85 34.35 30.82
N TRP A 490 7.07 34.42 32.14
CA TRP A 490 6.55 33.43 33.10
C TRP A 490 5.02 33.41 33.26
N GLU A 491 4.36 34.53 32.98
CA GLU A 491 2.90 34.61 32.97
C GLU A 491 2.31 33.75 31.85
N ASP A 492 2.86 33.86 30.63
CA ASP A 492 2.44 33.04 29.49
C ASP A 492 2.75 31.55 29.71
N VAL A 493 3.89 31.22 30.34
CA VAL A 493 4.20 29.84 30.76
C VAL A 493 3.11 29.30 31.69
N SER A 494 2.72 30.09 32.70
CA SER A 494 1.70 29.69 33.67
C SER A 494 0.34 29.47 33.01
N GLU A 495 -0.01 30.32 32.03
CA GLU A 495 -1.23 30.22 31.23
C GLU A 495 -1.24 28.97 30.33
N ILE A 496 -0.15 28.71 29.61
CA ILE A 496 0.01 27.49 28.80
C ILE A 496 -0.13 26.23 29.67
N ARG A 497 0.51 26.20 30.84
CA ARG A 497 0.38 25.07 31.77
C ARG A 497 -1.03 24.94 32.36
N ARG A 498 -1.73 26.05 32.59
CA ARG A 498 -3.14 26.03 33.01
C ARG A 498 -4.01 25.38 31.94
N GLN A 499 -3.84 25.77 30.67
CA GLN A 499 -4.55 25.16 29.55
C GLN A 499 -4.26 23.66 29.41
N MET A 500 -3.00 23.23 29.55
CA MET A 500 -2.66 21.81 29.53
C MET A 500 -3.39 21.04 30.63
N ARG A 501 -3.47 21.57 31.86
CA ARG A 501 -4.21 20.93 32.96
C ARG A 501 -5.71 20.87 32.71
N GLU A 502 -6.31 21.95 32.22
CA GLU A 502 -7.75 22.02 31.92
C GLU A 502 -8.16 21.03 30.83
N LYS A 503 -7.29 20.84 29.83
CA LYS A 503 -7.49 19.87 28.75
C LYS A 503 -6.97 18.46 29.06
N SER A 504 -6.45 18.21 30.28
CA SER A 504 -5.84 16.94 30.67
C SER A 504 -4.70 16.47 29.75
N ILE A 505 -3.96 17.40 29.16
CA ILE A 505 -2.84 17.12 28.25
C ILE A 505 -1.58 16.85 29.09
N THR A 506 -0.96 15.70 28.89
CA THR A 506 0.28 15.30 29.58
C THR A 506 1.42 15.11 28.58
N LYS A 507 2.65 15.46 29.00
CA LYS A 507 3.85 15.20 28.21
C LYS A 507 4.13 13.69 28.22
N GLU A 508 4.28 13.09 27.05
CA GLU A 508 4.75 11.72 26.96
C GLU A 508 6.20 11.60 27.45
N PRO A 509 6.50 10.67 28.37
CA PRO A 509 7.88 10.44 28.80
C PRO A 509 8.72 9.87 27.67
N GLY A 510 10.00 10.23 27.64
CA GLY A 510 10.96 9.61 26.73
C GLY A 510 11.15 8.14 27.06
N CYS A 511 10.83 7.28 26.09
CA CYS A 511 10.93 5.84 26.19
C CYS A 511 11.81 5.31 25.05
N SER A 512 12.77 4.44 25.40
CA SER A 512 13.56 3.69 24.45
C SER A 512 13.41 2.20 24.69
N TRP A 513 13.28 1.40 23.64
CA TRP A 513 13.12 -0.03 23.77
C TRP A 513 13.97 -0.82 22.77
N ILE A 514 14.32 -2.04 23.18
CA ILE A 514 15.16 -2.97 22.44
C ILE A 514 14.58 -4.38 22.54
N GLU A 515 14.62 -5.12 21.44
CA GLU A 515 14.25 -6.54 21.41
C GLU A 515 15.48 -7.40 21.67
N VAL A 516 15.45 -8.22 22.72
CA VAL A 516 16.50 -9.19 23.05
C VAL A 516 15.83 -10.52 23.39
N ASN A 517 16.31 -11.62 22.81
CA ASN A 517 15.76 -12.97 23.05
C ASN A 517 14.23 -13.07 22.87
N LYS A 518 13.68 -12.36 21.86
CA LYS A 518 12.24 -12.28 21.55
C LYS A 518 11.39 -11.60 22.63
N GLN A 519 12.01 -10.83 23.52
CA GLN A 519 11.33 -10.00 24.51
C GLN A 519 11.67 -8.53 24.27
N ILE A 520 10.67 -7.67 24.40
CA ILE A 520 10.84 -6.22 24.32
C ILE A 520 11.18 -5.70 25.72
N HIS A 521 12.33 -5.04 25.83
CA HIS A 521 12.78 -4.37 27.03
C HIS A 521 12.67 -2.86 26.82
N ALA A 522 11.75 -2.22 27.55
CA ALA A 522 11.54 -0.78 27.51
C ALA A 522 12.21 -0.10 28.70
N PHE A 523 12.73 1.10 28.46
CA PHE A 523 13.43 1.93 29.43
C PHE A 523 12.82 3.33 29.43
N ILE A 524 12.43 3.79 30.62
CA ILE A 524 11.95 5.14 30.88
C ILE A 524 12.82 5.72 31.98
N VAL A 525 13.15 7.02 31.89
CA VAL A 525 13.97 7.69 32.91
C VAL A 525 13.26 7.63 34.26
N GLY A 526 13.97 7.19 35.30
CA GLY A 526 13.43 7.02 36.65
C GLY A 526 12.68 5.71 36.90
N ASP A 527 12.43 4.90 35.86
CA ASP A 527 11.81 3.58 36.03
C ASP A 527 12.83 2.56 36.57
N THR A 528 12.40 1.80 37.57
CA THR A 528 13.17 0.74 38.22
C THR A 528 12.55 -0.65 38.02
N ALA A 529 11.49 -0.77 37.22
CA ALA A 529 10.77 -2.02 36.97
C ALA A 529 11.61 -3.09 36.27
N HIS A 530 12.66 -2.69 35.53
CA HIS A 530 13.49 -3.64 34.80
C HIS A 530 14.32 -4.53 35.75
N PRO A 531 14.26 -5.88 35.68
CA PRO A 531 14.91 -6.78 36.65
C PRO A 531 16.43 -6.59 36.80
N LYS A 532 17.09 -6.10 35.74
CA LYS A 532 18.55 -5.85 35.71
C LYS A 532 18.94 -4.38 35.84
N ILE A 533 18.03 -3.47 36.25
CA ILE A 533 18.28 -2.02 36.22
C ILE A 533 19.53 -1.62 37.00
N ASN A 534 19.76 -2.21 38.17
CA ASN A 534 20.94 -1.93 39.00
C ASN A 534 22.26 -2.30 38.29
N GLU A 535 22.26 -3.42 37.55
CA GLU A 535 23.42 -3.85 36.79
C GLU A 535 23.67 -2.96 35.57
N ILE A 536 22.59 -2.56 34.88
CA ILE A 536 22.62 -1.63 33.75
C ILE A 536 23.19 -0.29 34.21
N ASN A 537 22.66 0.29 35.30
CA ASN A 537 23.13 1.56 35.85
C ASN A 537 24.60 1.50 36.25
N ARG A 538 25.03 0.42 36.92
CA ARG A 538 26.43 0.21 37.27
C ARG A 538 27.32 0.16 36.02
N ARG A 539 26.90 -0.56 34.98
CA ARG A 539 27.66 -0.67 33.72
C ARG A 539 27.68 0.65 32.94
N LEU A 540 26.57 1.40 32.96
CA LEU A 540 26.46 2.71 32.36
C LEU A 540 27.42 3.71 33.00
N ASN A 541 27.49 3.76 34.33
CA ASN A 541 28.43 4.61 35.05
C ASN A 541 29.89 4.28 34.70
N GLN A 542 30.23 2.99 34.63
CA GLN A 542 31.56 2.57 34.17
C GLN A 542 31.84 3.00 32.73
N LEU A 543 30.85 2.93 31.85
CA LEU A 543 30.97 3.31 30.45
C LEU A 543 31.16 4.82 30.31
N ILE A 544 30.34 5.62 31.00
CA ILE A 544 30.44 7.08 31.02
C ILE A 544 31.83 7.52 31.50
N HIS A 545 32.34 6.96 32.59
CA HIS A 545 33.69 7.30 33.08
C HIS A 545 34.80 6.98 32.05
N LYS A 546 34.69 5.85 31.34
CA LYS A 546 35.62 5.54 30.25
C LYS A 546 35.51 6.54 29.10
N LEU A 547 34.29 6.92 28.74
CA LEU A 547 34.03 7.90 27.68
C LEU A 547 34.56 9.29 28.05
N MET A 548 34.44 9.72 29.31
CA MET A 548 35.03 10.99 29.77
C MET A 548 36.55 10.99 29.60
N GLY A 549 37.21 9.85 29.83
CA GLY A 549 38.65 9.69 29.60
C GLY A 549 39.09 9.87 28.14
N ILE A 550 38.17 9.78 27.17
CA ILE A 550 38.43 10.02 25.73
C ILE A 550 37.81 11.33 25.22
N GLY A 551 37.36 12.21 26.13
CA GLY A 551 36.86 13.56 25.81
C GLY A 551 35.34 13.70 25.70
N TYR A 552 34.54 12.73 26.15
CA TYR A 552 33.08 12.91 26.26
C TYR A 552 32.74 13.85 27.41
N VAL A 553 32.02 14.92 27.11
CA VAL A 553 31.48 15.86 28.11
C VAL A 553 29.96 15.89 27.94
N PRO A 554 29.17 15.52 28.96
CA PRO A 554 27.73 15.64 28.91
C PRO A 554 27.31 17.09 28.66
N ASP A 555 26.52 17.33 27.61
CA ASP A 555 26.07 18.68 27.25
C ASP A 555 24.80 19.04 28.03
N THR A 556 24.97 19.91 29.03
CA THR A 556 23.89 20.37 29.92
C THR A 556 22.91 21.33 29.24
N ASN A 557 23.22 21.86 28.05
CA ASN A 557 22.26 22.68 27.30
C ASN A 557 21.01 21.88 26.89
N PHE A 558 21.12 20.56 26.77
CA PHE A 558 19.98 19.67 26.49
C PHE A 558 19.11 19.37 27.72
N VAL A 559 19.57 19.69 28.94
CA VAL A 559 18.80 19.52 30.20
C VAL A 559 17.76 20.61 30.35
N LEU A 560 18.13 21.84 29.99
CA LEU A 560 17.28 23.03 30.10
C LEU A 560 16.02 22.97 29.21
N GLN A 561 15.98 22.05 28.24
CA GLN A 561 14.89 21.93 27.27
C GLN A 561 13.88 20.81 27.63
N ASP A 562 14.21 19.93 28.58
CA ASP A 562 13.39 18.76 28.90
C ASP A 562 12.94 18.66 30.37
N LEU A 563 13.52 19.45 31.28
CA LEU A 563 13.23 19.41 32.71
C LEU A 563 12.87 20.79 33.27
N GLU A 564 11.58 20.99 33.53
CA GLU A 564 11.13 21.99 34.48
C GLU A 564 11.28 21.42 35.91
N GLY A 565 12.32 21.82 36.65
CA GLY A 565 12.46 21.59 38.09
C GLY A 565 13.70 20.80 38.55
N GLU A 566 14.49 21.42 39.44
CA GLU A 566 15.45 20.91 40.46
C GLU A 566 16.22 19.56 40.34
N GLN A 567 16.37 18.94 39.17
CA GLN A 567 17.31 17.83 38.97
C GLN A 567 18.30 18.17 37.86
N ARG A 568 19.35 18.91 38.24
CA ARG A 568 20.16 19.68 37.29
C ARG A 568 21.33 18.94 36.61
N ASP A 569 21.75 17.74 37.03
CA ASP A 569 22.89 17.05 36.38
C ASP A 569 22.75 15.52 36.23
N ASP A 570 22.15 14.81 37.19
CA ASP A 570 22.09 13.33 37.17
C ASP A 570 21.14 12.75 36.10
N SER A 571 20.16 13.51 35.63
CA SER A 571 19.14 13.01 34.69
C SER A 571 19.70 12.64 33.31
N LEU A 572 20.70 13.37 32.79
CA LEU A 572 21.34 13.08 31.50
C LEU A 572 22.02 11.72 31.45
N TRP A 573 22.55 11.27 32.59
CA TRP A 573 23.33 10.04 32.66
C TRP A 573 22.43 8.84 32.40
N TYR A 574 21.16 8.92 32.82
CA TYR A 574 20.20 7.82 32.79
C TYR A 574 19.12 7.99 31.71
N HIS A 575 19.39 8.76 30.65
CA HIS A 575 18.52 8.81 29.49
C HIS A 575 18.21 7.41 28.96
N SER A 576 16.96 7.21 28.55
CA SER A 576 16.42 5.91 28.09
C SER A 576 17.28 5.25 27.01
N GLU A 577 17.85 6.05 26.11
CA GLU A 577 18.72 5.61 25.02
C GLU A 577 20.01 4.98 25.57
N LYS A 578 20.63 5.61 26.57
CA LYS A 578 21.89 5.13 27.16
C LYS A 578 21.66 3.82 27.90
N LEU A 579 20.55 3.71 28.64
CA LEU A 579 20.13 2.47 29.29
C LEU A 579 19.92 1.35 28.28
N ALA A 580 19.20 1.62 27.18
CA ALA A 580 18.95 0.65 26.12
C ALA A 580 20.26 0.21 25.41
N ILE A 581 21.18 1.14 25.13
CA ILE A 581 22.50 0.83 24.55
C ILE A 581 23.27 -0.11 25.48
N VAL A 582 23.36 0.23 26.77
CA VAL A 582 24.11 -0.57 27.75
C VAL A 582 23.50 -1.95 27.91
N PHE A 583 22.18 -2.05 27.99
CA PHE A 583 21.50 -3.35 28.04
C PHE A 583 21.77 -4.18 26.77
N GLY A 584 21.76 -3.55 25.59
CA GLY A 584 22.13 -4.19 24.33
C GLY A 584 23.58 -4.70 24.34
N LEU A 585 24.53 -3.91 24.85
CA LEU A 585 25.94 -4.32 25.00
C LEU A 585 26.10 -5.51 25.95
N MET A 586 25.33 -5.55 27.03
CA MET A 586 25.40 -6.63 28.02
C MET A 586 24.77 -7.93 27.53
N SER A 587 23.70 -7.84 26.75
CA SER A 587 22.84 -9.00 26.46
C SER A 587 23.07 -9.62 25.09
N LEU A 588 23.64 -8.88 24.13
CA LEU A 588 23.86 -9.36 22.77
C LEU A 588 25.33 -9.75 22.56
N SER A 589 25.58 -10.87 21.89
CA SER A 589 26.93 -11.34 21.55
C SER A 589 27.71 -10.35 20.69
N ASN A 590 29.05 -10.34 20.85
CA ASN A 590 29.93 -9.48 20.05
C ASN A 590 29.71 -9.72 18.54
N GLY A 591 29.47 -8.64 17.79
CA GLY A 591 29.14 -8.68 16.36
C GLY A 591 27.66 -8.40 16.04
N ASN A 592 26.72 -8.61 16.98
CA ASN A 592 25.31 -8.30 16.72
C ASN A 592 25.06 -6.78 16.78
N VAL A 593 24.32 -6.27 15.79
CA VAL A 593 23.87 -4.87 15.75
C VAL A 593 22.89 -4.60 16.89
N ILE A 594 23.12 -3.53 17.65
CA ILE A 594 22.21 -3.07 18.71
C ILE A 594 21.13 -2.21 18.05
N ARG A 595 19.87 -2.65 18.07
CA ARG A 595 18.75 -1.92 17.45
C ARG A 595 17.82 -1.37 18.52
N ILE A 596 17.67 -0.06 18.58
CA ILE A 596 16.87 0.64 19.58
C ILE A 596 15.81 1.47 18.86
N ARG A 597 14.62 1.54 19.44
CA ARG A 597 13.59 2.49 19.01
C ARG A 597 13.32 3.49 20.13
N LYS A 598 12.96 4.70 19.74
CA LYS A 598 12.64 5.80 20.63
C LYS A 598 11.35 6.49 20.16
N ASN A 599 10.48 6.84 21.10
CA ASN A 599 9.23 7.57 20.82
C ASN A 599 9.43 9.07 20.59
N LEU A 600 10.55 9.64 21.04
CA LEU A 600 10.92 11.04 20.85
C LEU A 600 12.18 11.16 19.98
N ARG A 601 12.43 12.36 19.45
CA ARG A 601 13.69 12.66 18.76
C ARG A 601 14.87 12.44 19.71
N ILE A 602 15.95 11.80 19.24
CA ILE A 602 17.16 11.60 20.05
C ILE A 602 17.75 12.96 20.45
N CYS A 603 18.32 13.13 21.64
CA CYS A 603 18.98 14.39 22.01
C CYS A 603 20.47 14.41 21.58
N GLY A 604 21.09 15.60 21.55
CA GLY A 604 22.46 15.76 21.05
C GLY A 604 23.51 15.05 21.88
N ASP A 605 23.30 15.02 23.20
CA ASP A 605 24.13 14.27 24.13
C ASP A 605 24.05 12.76 23.90
N CYS A 606 22.84 12.19 23.80
CA CYS A 606 22.63 10.77 23.50
C CYS A 606 23.18 10.37 22.13
N HIS A 607 23.05 11.25 21.13
CA HIS A 607 23.62 11.04 19.79
C HIS A 607 25.16 10.97 19.85
N THR A 608 25.80 11.90 20.57
CA THR A 608 27.26 11.92 20.77
C THR A 608 27.73 10.71 21.57
N PHE A 609 27.03 10.36 22.64
CA PHE A 609 27.28 9.16 23.43
C PHE A 609 27.24 7.91 22.55
N ALA A 610 26.19 7.72 21.75
CA ALA A 610 26.04 6.57 20.85
C ALA A 610 27.19 6.48 19.83
N LYS A 611 27.63 7.61 19.24
CA LYS A 611 28.81 7.65 18.34
C LYS A 611 30.07 7.13 19.05
N LEU A 612 30.36 7.65 20.24
CA LEU A 612 31.58 7.30 20.96
C LEU A 612 31.56 5.85 21.46
N VAL A 613 30.40 5.37 21.92
CA VAL A 613 30.23 3.96 22.30
C VAL A 613 30.42 3.05 21.10
N ALA A 614 29.81 3.36 19.95
CA ALA A 614 29.96 2.58 18.73
C ALA A 614 31.43 2.45 18.30
N LYS A 615 32.23 3.52 18.47
CA LYS A 615 33.68 3.52 18.23
C LYS A 615 34.44 2.68 19.25
N MET A 616 34.19 2.90 20.54
CA MET A 616 34.94 2.27 21.63
C MET A 616 34.69 0.75 21.71
N GLU A 617 33.45 0.33 21.55
CA GLU A 617 33.05 -1.08 21.64
C GLU A 617 33.11 -1.80 20.26
N CYS A 618 33.57 -1.10 19.20
CA CYS A 618 33.63 -1.61 17.82
C CYS A 618 32.30 -2.25 17.37
N ARG A 619 31.19 -1.57 17.64
CA ARG A 619 29.84 -2.12 17.50
C ARG A 619 28.93 -1.19 16.73
N VAL A 620 28.11 -1.77 15.85
CA VAL A 620 27.09 -1.02 15.12
C VAL A 620 25.87 -0.84 16.03
N ILE A 621 25.45 0.40 16.20
CA ILE A 621 24.24 0.78 16.95
C ILE A 621 23.30 1.47 15.97
N VAL A 622 22.05 1.03 15.91
CA VAL A 622 21.01 1.62 15.06
C VAL A 622 19.89 2.11 15.97
N ILE A 623 19.66 3.42 15.98
CA ILE A 623 18.58 4.04 16.78
C ILE A 623 17.56 4.63 15.83
N ARG A 624 16.31 4.18 15.94
CA ARG A 624 15.16 4.77 15.25
C ARG A 624 14.49 5.79 16.15
N ASP A 625 14.44 7.04 15.72
CA ASP A 625 13.57 8.06 16.30
C ASP A 625 12.30 8.23 15.42
N PRO A 626 11.33 9.10 15.79
CA PRO A 626 10.11 9.28 15.00
C PRO A 626 10.33 9.77 13.57
N ILE A 627 11.47 10.40 13.29
CA ILE A 627 11.77 11.04 12.01
C ILE A 627 12.61 10.10 11.14
N ARG A 628 13.61 9.42 11.69
CA ARG A 628 14.59 8.62 10.92
C ARG A 628 15.36 7.60 11.75
N TYR A 629 16.16 6.82 11.05
CA TYR A 629 17.20 5.97 11.63
C TYR A 629 18.56 6.67 11.66
N HIS A 630 19.27 6.43 12.75
CA HIS A 630 20.65 6.85 12.98
C HIS A 630 21.51 5.58 13.07
N HIS A 631 22.43 5.40 12.12
CA HIS A 631 23.36 4.28 12.11
C HIS A 631 24.71 4.75 12.63
N PHE A 632 25.06 4.34 13.84
CA PHE A 632 26.31 4.66 14.50
C PHE A 632 27.33 3.54 14.27
N GLN A 633 28.44 3.89 13.63
CA GLN A 633 29.54 2.96 13.37
C GLN A 633 30.86 3.73 13.33
N ASN A 634 31.89 3.20 13.98
CA ASN A 634 33.25 3.76 13.97
C ASN A 634 33.34 5.25 14.38
N GLY A 635 32.43 5.72 15.23
CA GLY A 635 32.40 7.11 15.70
C GLY A 635 31.65 8.09 14.79
N VAL A 636 31.05 7.59 13.70
CA VAL A 636 30.27 8.38 12.75
C VAL A 636 28.81 7.94 12.83
N CYS A 637 27.90 8.88 12.56
CA CYS A 637 26.49 8.57 12.35
C CYS A 637 26.16 8.73 10.86
N SER A 638 25.29 7.88 10.31
CA SER A 638 24.85 7.95 8.90
C SER A 638 24.36 9.33 8.50
N CYS A 639 23.86 10.11 9.44
CA CYS A 639 23.34 11.44 9.16
C CYS A 639 24.36 12.58 9.03
N GLY A 640 25.65 12.32 9.24
CA GLY A 640 26.68 13.38 9.15
C GLY A 640 26.50 14.50 10.17
N ASP A 641 25.92 14.22 11.35
CA ASP A 641 25.63 15.20 12.41
C ASP A 641 24.63 16.31 12.04
N TYR A 642 23.87 16.13 10.95
CA TYR A 642 22.78 17.01 10.54
C TYR A 642 21.43 16.29 10.74
N TRP A 643 20.70 16.57 11.83
CA TRP A 643 19.35 16.03 12.09
C TRP A 643 18.36 17.10 12.51
#